data_AF-A0A3S2WAK8-F1
#
_entry.id   AF-A0A3S2WAK8-F1
#
_cell.length_a   1.000
_cell.length_b   1.000
_cell.length_c   1.000
_cell.angle_alpha   90.00
_cell.angle_beta   90.00
_cell.angle_gamma   90.00
#
_symmetry.space_group_name_H-M   'P 1'
#
loop_
_entity.id
_entity.type
_entity.pdbx_description
1 polymer ?
#
loop_
_entity_poly.entity_id
_entity_poly.type
_entity_poly.pdbx_seq_one_letter_code
_entity_poly.pdbx_strand_id
1 'polypeptide(L)'
;MQHVPAQTADSQDGPEGRRPVSRSVRLFTDGLLDPDALGDERTAAVLLSAAERATERLRPGDLLHAVLDSRDLALLPAIEGALAEGAAPHHLLETLAVYAPAGNGYAFDGAREHVAPELEAAFEEFERRCERDGVGAQTRLELLLACVLDTPSADEREFLAPLLDLERAAEALRRQVGVQAAEPPELYDDASGRLRSEEFTEDAWAVLELAARRAAELGYDRLLPPHCLLALLAETEGPAERVFRLQLPLQVGLVKAVETITQAFRITERGDTAAPRLDRDGIGESLRDVLHAARTTAARWDAERTDTPHLLAALLDSPPQRLAAALAAEPLRLDIKRLRESVRDVLSESRSAAPREVPFRLPAFLPPSEDLTWLARTGAVGPAAHLDGYFEPLCRALHRSENNHVLITGLPGIGTTTLLRELARRATAGEIPFLRRKRFLRVDCKDVAAEDSGDQLTALIGQVAGRTDLVVCVDGLGPLLRGRHGTDHLLELRRALKERSIHLIGVLAGHDYEDLVAADHVLQELTSRIDMAEPERDAARDMVRLAADALEKEFTGIRVEHHAVARAVVLAGDFVRHQRLPLSAVKVLRRACEDLDYARRQLGDERSAVTLSEVADVVAELSGMPREQIAGTGGERVDYATALRAEVVGQERAVRVVADELRRIKAGLAAVSSGPASVLLFAGLTGVGKTELAKRIAGLYSASKRLQTYPMENYTEPHSVSGILGSPPGYVGHERGGRLINELNSDPYCVFLLDEAEKAHPEVLRPFLNLFDEGWITDQRGVKAHGDRAIFILTTNAGHEIISRLGEDSSDEEISVAVRKKLAAERSRDGTPVFTPEFLARIRRVIVFRPLDGEAMTAIGRKVLDRQRAFWREKREKELIVPEELVRHAGDLGHGLNSDAGGREGGRIMAKVLSDLVENPVLAAAEERPEEFQACDRIVVEFAPPPRTSARDELFSVPGASAATSRTRVRFLPPEEPADGAQLSSGEGGLTTSGDSGKGEARDEPGPTG
;
A
#
# COMPACT_ATOMS: atom_id res chain seq x y z
N MET A 1 96.30 16.60 59.37
CA MET A 1 96.78 16.63 57.97
C MET A 1 95.54 16.66 57.10
N GLN A 2 95.08 17.87 56.76
CA GLN A 2 95.17 18.49 55.41
C GLN A 2 94.27 17.78 54.38
N HIS A 3 93.44 18.37 53.54
CA HIS A 3 92.79 19.69 53.38
C HIS A 3 91.74 19.46 52.24
N VAL A 4 90.58 20.11 52.36
CA VAL A 4 89.35 20.28 51.50
C VAL A 4 89.72 20.57 50.00
N PRO A 5 88.85 20.42 48.94
CA PRO A 5 87.42 20.76 48.95
C PRO A 5 86.36 20.08 48.04
N ALA A 6 85.16 20.66 48.14
CA ALA A 6 83.77 20.30 47.85
C ALA A 6 83.24 20.35 46.40
N GLN A 7 81.92 20.07 46.30
CA GLN A 7 80.89 20.35 45.25
C GLN A 7 80.63 19.18 44.29
N THR A 8 79.42 18.79 43.85
CA THR A 8 77.99 19.17 44.03
C THR A 8 77.15 18.10 43.28
N ALA A 9 75.88 17.89 43.70
CA ALA A 9 74.68 17.45 42.95
C ALA A 9 74.81 16.50 41.73
N ASP A 10 74.13 15.33 41.73
CA ASP A 10 72.73 15.17 41.26
C ASP A 10 72.34 13.68 41.08
N SER A 11 71.04 13.40 41.27
CA SER A 11 70.25 12.19 40.94
C SER A 11 70.49 10.87 41.70
N GLN A 12 69.53 10.56 42.60
CA GLN A 12 69.26 9.25 43.17
C GLN A 12 68.22 8.49 42.32
N ASP A 13 68.53 7.20 42.09
CA ASP A 13 67.66 6.02 41.99
C ASP A 13 66.28 6.09 41.30
N GLY A 14 66.17 5.31 40.21
CA GLY A 14 64.94 4.63 39.80
C GLY A 14 65.33 3.30 39.14
N PRO A 15 64.77 2.15 39.53
CA PRO A 15 65.26 0.85 39.08
C PRO A 15 64.88 0.65 37.62
N GLU A 16 65.87 0.41 36.76
CA GLU A 16 65.64 -0.11 35.42
C GLU A 16 64.80 -1.39 35.53
N GLY A 17 63.57 -1.30 35.05
CA GLY A 17 62.62 -2.40 34.97
C GLY A 17 63.24 -3.53 34.17
N ARG A 18 63.74 -4.55 34.87
CA ARG A 18 63.99 -5.87 34.34
C ARG A 18 62.75 -6.31 33.57
N ARG A 19 62.84 -6.37 32.24
CA ARG A 19 61.90 -7.16 31.43
C ARG A 19 61.81 -8.55 32.10
N PRO A 20 60.63 -9.04 32.47
CA PRO A 20 60.53 -10.40 32.95
C PRO A 20 60.96 -11.30 31.78
N VAL A 21 62.01 -12.08 32.01
CA VAL A 21 62.45 -13.15 31.11
C VAL A 21 61.22 -14.03 30.87
N SER A 22 60.69 -14.04 29.65
CA SER A 22 59.55 -14.85 29.28
C SER A 22 59.92 -16.32 29.53
N ARG A 23 59.31 -16.96 30.53
CA ARG A 23 59.29 -18.42 30.61
C ARG A 23 58.70 -18.91 29.28
N SER A 24 59.43 -19.77 28.57
CA SER A 24 58.92 -20.46 27.39
C SER A 24 57.61 -21.16 27.79
N VAL A 25 56.50 -20.75 27.17
CA VAL A 25 55.18 -21.34 27.43
C VAL A 25 55.16 -22.68 26.70
N ARG A 26 55.06 -23.78 27.44
CA ARG A 26 54.97 -25.13 26.89
C ARG A 26 53.73 -25.81 27.44
N LEU A 27 52.94 -26.42 26.56
CA LEU A 27 51.77 -27.24 26.88
C LEU A 27 52.16 -28.64 27.36
N PHE A 28 53.34 -29.12 27.00
CA PHE A 28 53.84 -30.43 27.38
C PHE A 28 55.10 -30.34 28.24
N THR A 29 55.06 -30.98 29.41
CA THR A 29 56.21 -31.19 30.31
C THR A 29 56.50 -32.69 30.35
N ASP A 30 57.72 -33.11 30.02
CA ASP A 30 58.14 -34.52 29.99
C ASP A 30 57.24 -35.44 29.12
N GLY A 31 56.64 -34.90 28.06
CA GLY A 31 55.77 -35.63 27.13
C GLY A 31 54.32 -35.79 27.58
N LEU A 32 53.95 -35.21 28.73
CA LEU A 32 52.59 -35.17 29.26
C LEU A 32 52.01 -33.75 29.17
N LEU A 33 50.71 -33.65 28.87
CA LEU A 33 49.97 -32.38 28.88
C LEU A 33 49.97 -31.80 30.29
N ASP A 34 50.48 -30.59 30.43
CA ASP A 34 50.61 -29.85 31.70
C ASP A 34 49.86 -28.51 31.60
N PRO A 35 48.54 -28.50 31.89
CA PRO A 35 47.72 -27.30 31.76
C PRO A 35 48.13 -26.18 32.74
N ASP A 36 48.68 -26.54 33.89
CA ASP A 36 49.05 -25.59 34.96
C ASP A 36 50.31 -24.78 34.60
N ALA A 37 51.19 -25.32 33.74
CA ALA A 37 52.37 -24.62 33.23
C ALA A 37 52.03 -23.35 32.43
N LEU A 38 50.78 -23.21 31.96
CA LEU A 38 50.30 -22.05 31.22
C LEU A 38 50.01 -20.84 32.11
N GLY A 39 49.92 -20.98 33.43
CA GLY A 39 49.66 -19.85 34.35
C GLY A 39 48.36 -19.07 34.09
N ASP A 40 47.40 -19.69 33.39
CA ASP A 40 46.05 -19.17 33.15
C ASP A 40 45.03 -20.25 33.54
N GLU A 41 44.29 -19.98 34.62
CA GLU A 41 43.28 -20.91 35.14
C GLU A 41 42.14 -21.16 34.14
N ARG A 42 41.82 -20.18 33.27
CA ARG A 42 40.77 -20.34 32.24
C ARG A 42 41.19 -21.38 31.21
N THR A 43 42.38 -21.22 30.64
CA THR A 43 42.92 -22.19 29.67
C THR A 43 43.11 -23.57 30.29
N ALA A 44 43.59 -23.65 31.53
CA ALA A 44 43.80 -24.92 32.23
C ALA A 44 42.48 -25.70 32.45
N ALA A 45 41.42 -25.01 32.88
CA ALA A 45 40.11 -25.63 33.10
C ALA A 45 39.50 -26.21 31.82
N VAL A 46 39.63 -25.50 30.69
CA VAL A 46 39.14 -25.96 29.38
C VAL A 46 39.92 -27.19 28.89
N LEU A 47 41.25 -27.19 29.03
CA LEU A 47 42.08 -28.33 28.63
C LEU A 47 41.76 -29.60 29.44
N LEU A 48 41.54 -29.46 30.75
CA LEU A 48 41.14 -30.56 31.62
C LEU A 48 39.76 -31.10 31.23
N SER A 49 38.78 -30.21 31.00
CA SER A 49 37.44 -30.62 30.57
C SER A 49 37.44 -31.33 29.20
N ALA A 50 38.28 -30.88 28.26
CA ALA A 50 38.45 -31.54 26.98
C ALA A 50 39.11 -32.93 27.13
N ALA A 51 40.10 -33.06 28.01
CA ALA A 51 40.75 -34.33 28.33
C ALA A 51 39.80 -35.35 28.97
N GLU A 52 38.86 -34.92 29.82
CA GLU A 52 37.84 -35.77 30.42
C GLU A 52 36.83 -36.31 29.38
N ARG A 53 36.63 -35.59 28.28
CA ARG A 53 35.71 -35.98 27.20
C ARG A 53 36.32 -36.95 26.20
N ALA A 54 37.65 -36.94 26.07
CA ALA A 54 38.38 -37.70 25.06
C ALA A 54 38.08 -39.20 25.13
N THR A 55 37.90 -39.83 23.96
CA THR A 55 37.49 -41.24 23.81
C THR A 55 38.65 -42.19 23.60
N GLU A 56 39.52 -41.90 22.64
CA GLU A 56 40.74 -42.67 22.33
C GLU A 56 41.93 -41.73 22.12
N ARG A 57 41.67 -40.54 21.59
CA ARG A 57 42.62 -39.44 21.42
C ARG A 57 41.91 -38.11 21.67
N LEU A 58 42.65 -37.11 22.13
CA LEU A 58 42.15 -35.74 22.29
C LEU A 58 42.05 -35.05 20.91
N ARG A 59 40.86 -34.59 20.53
CA ARG A 59 40.57 -34.00 19.20
C ARG A 59 40.27 -32.49 19.28
N PRO A 60 40.40 -31.74 18.17
CA PRO A 60 39.99 -30.34 18.10
C PRO A 60 38.54 -30.11 18.57
N GLY A 61 37.61 -30.99 18.17
CA GLY A 61 36.21 -30.93 18.57
C GLY A 61 35.96 -31.10 20.07
N ASP A 62 36.79 -31.84 20.79
CA ASP A 62 36.68 -31.98 22.26
C ASP A 62 37.01 -30.66 22.95
N LEU A 63 38.03 -29.94 22.45
CA LEU A 63 38.41 -28.63 22.94
C LEU A 63 37.34 -27.58 22.61
N LEU A 64 36.82 -27.59 21.37
CA LEU A 64 35.74 -26.68 20.97
C LEU A 64 34.46 -26.92 21.78
N HIS A 65 34.12 -28.17 22.07
CA HIS A 65 33.01 -28.52 22.96
C HIS A 65 33.27 -28.00 24.38
N ALA A 66 34.45 -28.24 24.96
CA ALA A 66 34.79 -27.77 26.30
C ALA A 66 34.72 -26.24 26.42
N VAL A 67 35.15 -25.51 25.38
CA VAL A 67 35.01 -24.06 25.32
C VAL A 67 33.54 -23.63 25.31
N LEU A 68 32.72 -24.22 24.45
CA LEU A 68 31.31 -23.86 24.36
C LEU A 68 30.53 -24.20 25.64
N ASP A 69 30.88 -25.31 26.29
CA ASP A 69 30.26 -25.76 27.55
C ASP A 69 30.71 -24.91 28.74
N SER A 70 31.93 -24.36 28.70
CA SER A 70 32.40 -23.41 29.73
C SER A 70 31.60 -22.11 29.76
N ARG A 71 30.86 -21.80 28.67
CA ARG A 71 30.09 -20.56 28.47
C ARG A 71 30.91 -19.29 28.72
N ASP A 72 32.18 -19.33 28.35
CA ASP A 72 33.08 -18.20 28.54
C ASP A 72 32.64 -17.01 27.69
N LEU A 73 32.15 -15.97 28.38
CA LEU A 73 31.58 -14.77 27.78
C LEU A 73 32.59 -13.95 26.94
N ALA A 74 33.90 -14.20 27.08
CA ALA A 74 34.89 -13.55 26.24
C ALA A 74 35.02 -14.23 24.86
N LEU A 75 34.68 -15.51 24.75
CA LEU A 75 34.84 -16.31 23.52
C LEU A 75 33.54 -16.44 22.73
N LEU A 76 32.41 -16.56 23.45
CA LEU A 76 31.08 -16.72 22.85
C LEU A 76 30.76 -15.67 21.77
N PRO A 77 31.06 -14.35 21.93
CA PRO A 77 30.75 -13.37 20.91
C PRO A 77 31.52 -13.58 19.60
N ALA A 78 32.78 -14.03 19.68
CA ALA A 78 33.59 -14.29 18.49
C ALA A 78 33.06 -15.50 17.71
N ILE A 79 32.53 -16.50 18.42
CA ILE A 79 31.90 -17.68 17.82
C ILE A 79 30.50 -17.33 17.28
N GLU A 80 29.68 -16.61 18.04
CA GLU A 80 28.33 -16.18 17.64
C GLU A 80 28.34 -15.28 16.40
N GLY A 81 29.32 -14.37 16.30
CA GLY A 81 29.49 -13.51 15.13
C GLY A 81 29.88 -14.25 13.83
N ALA A 82 30.26 -15.52 13.94
CA ALA A 82 30.61 -16.40 12.84
C ALA A 82 29.58 -17.52 12.59
N LEU A 83 28.47 -17.54 13.32
CA LEU A 83 27.38 -18.49 13.10
C LEU A 83 26.60 -18.21 11.81
N ALA A 84 26.11 -19.26 11.17
CA ALA A 84 25.18 -19.18 10.05
C ALA A 84 23.82 -18.58 10.46
N GLU A 85 23.08 -18.04 9.49
CA GLU A 85 21.79 -17.38 9.76
C GLU A 85 20.78 -18.36 10.40
N GLY A 86 20.32 -18.05 11.62
CA GLY A 86 19.42 -18.91 12.39
C GLY A 86 20.12 -19.98 13.25
N ALA A 87 21.45 -20.12 13.18
CA ALA A 87 22.22 -20.99 14.06
C ALA A 87 22.49 -20.30 15.41
N ALA A 88 22.59 -21.10 16.47
CA ALA A 88 22.84 -20.65 17.83
C ALA A 88 23.92 -21.54 18.48
N PRO A 89 24.65 -21.06 19.51
CA PRO A 89 25.76 -21.83 20.12
C PRO A 89 25.36 -23.21 20.66
N HIS A 90 24.12 -23.37 21.12
CA HIS A 90 23.61 -24.67 21.56
C HIS A 90 23.46 -25.68 20.42
N HIS A 91 23.16 -25.24 19.19
CA HIS A 91 23.16 -26.11 18.01
C HIS A 91 24.56 -26.65 17.69
N LEU A 92 25.62 -25.86 17.96
CA LEU A 92 27.01 -26.33 17.82
C LEU A 92 27.36 -27.39 18.87
N LEU A 93 26.96 -27.16 20.13
CA LEU A 93 27.14 -28.13 21.21
C LEU A 93 26.42 -29.46 20.91
N GLU A 94 25.17 -29.40 20.45
CA GLU A 94 24.40 -30.58 20.06
C GLU A 94 25.07 -31.33 18.90
N THR A 95 25.55 -30.60 17.89
CA THR A 95 26.22 -31.20 16.72
C THR A 95 27.55 -31.86 17.10
N LEU A 96 28.37 -31.18 17.90
CA LEU A 96 29.62 -31.73 18.43
C LEU A 96 29.37 -32.92 19.35
N ALA A 97 28.28 -32.91 20.13
CA ALA A 97 27.91 -34.04 20.99
C ALA A 97 27.47 -35.27 20.20
N VAL A 98 26.87 -35.09 19.02
CA VAL A 98 26.51 -36.18 18.10
C VAL A 98 27.73 -36.70 17.34
N TYR A 99 28.59 -35.80 16.85
CA TYR A 99 29.77 -36.14 16.06
C TYR A 99 30.90 -36.75 16.89
N ALA A 100 31.17 -36.19 18.07
CA ALA A 100 32.19 -36.62 19.02
C ALA A 100 31.55 -36.91 20.39
N PRO A 101 30.87 -38.07 20.55
CA PRO A 101 30.26 -38.43 21.82
C PRO A 101 31.33 -38.68 22.90
N ALA A 102 31.02 -38.31 24.14
CA ALA A 102 31.91 -38.53 25.27
C ALA A 102 32.17 -40.04 25.45
N GLY A 103 33.44 -40.42 25.65
CA GLY A 103 33.82 -41.81 25.82
C GLY A 103 33.43 -42.34 27.19
N ASN A 104 32.63 -43.40 27.24
CA ASN A 104 32.42 -44.14 28.48
C ASN A 104 33.61 -45.07 28.73
N GLY A 105 34.58 -44.61 29.52
CA GLY A 105 35.57 -45.49 30.17
C GLY A 105 37.02 -45.40 29.66
N TYR A 106 37.38 -44.44 28.82
CA TYR A 106 38.77 -44.08 28.55
C TYR A 106 39.15 -42.84 29.36
N ALA A 107 40.26 -42.89 30.09
CA ALA A 107 40.82 -41.74 30.76
C ALA A 107 42.07 -41.32 29.99
N PHE A 108 42.04 -40.13 29.39
CA PHE A 108 43.20 -39.58 28.70
C PHE A 108 44.38 -39.50 29.68
N ASP A 109 45.48 -40.17 29.33
CA ASP A 109 46.66 -40.33 30.20
C ASP A 109 47.62 -39.14 30.13
N GLY A 110 47.27 -38.09 29.37
CA GLY A 110 48.08 -36.91 29.17
C GLY A 110 49.18 -37.07 28.12
N ALA A 111 49.40 -38.28 27.58
CA ALA A 111 50.51 -38.53 26.67
C ALA A 111 50.32 -37.82 25.33
N ARG A 112 51.38 -37.15 24.86
CA ARG A 112 51.39 -36.46 23.55
C ARG A 112 51.05 -37.39 22.38
N GLU A 113 51.38 -38.68 22.49
CA GLU A 113 51.07 -39.72 21.48
C GLU A 113 49.57 -40.01 21.32
N HIS A 114 48.76 -39.63 22.31
CA HIS A 114 47.30 -39.77 22.30
C HIS A 114 46.58 -38.46 21.92
N VAL A 115 47.30 -37.46 21.40
CA VAL A 115 46.70 -36.24 20.82
C VAL A 115 46.52 -36.46 19.31
N ALA A 116 45.39 -35.99 18.75
CA ALA A 116 45.17 -36.04 17.31
C ALA A 116 46.20 -35.16 16.58
N PRO A 117 46.73 -35.57 15.40
CA PRO A 117 47.79 -34.83 14.71
C PRO A 117 47.37 -33.41 14.33
N GLU A 118 46.07 -33.17 14.09
CA GLU A 118 45.50 -31.85 13.82
C GLU A 118 45.56 -30.94 15.06
N LEU A 119 45.26 -31.49 16.24
CA LEU A 119 45.33 -30.74 17.50
C LEU A 119 46.79 -30.52 17.94
N GLU A 120 47.66 -31.48 17.67
CA GLU A 120 49.11 -31.33 17.92
C GLU A 120 49.69 -30.16 17.10
N ALA A 121 49.29 -30.03 15.83
CA ALA A 121 49.67 -28.89 15.00
C ALA A 121 49.15 -27.55 15.56
N ALA A 122 47.92 -27.51 16.08
CA ALA A 122 47.37 -26.33 16.75
C ALA A 122 48.17 -25.94 18.00
N PHE A 123 48.56 -26.92 18.82
CA PHE A 123 49.35 -26.70 20.03
C PHE A 123 50.75 -26.15 19.70
N GLU A 124 51.42 -26.67 18.67
CA GLU A 124 52.71 -26.14 18.21
C GLU A 124 52.60 -24.72 17.65
N GLU A 125 51.53 -24.39 16.94
CA GLU A 125 51.25 -23.03 16.47
C GLU A 125 51.02 -22.07 17.65
N PHE A 126 50.24 -22.50 18.64
CA PHE A 126 49.94 -21.73 19.84
C PHE A 126 51.20 -21.39 20.64
N GLU A 127 52.05 -22.38 20.92
CA GLU A 127 53.31 -22.18 21.65
C GLU A 127 54.21 -21.17 20.91
N ARG A 128 54.33 -21.33 19.58
CA ARG A 128 55.16 -20.44 18.75
C ARG A 128 54.65 -19.00 18.74
N ARG A 129 53.33 -18.80 18.72
CA ARG A 129 52.71 -17.46 18.79
C ARG A 129 52.81 -16.84 20.17
N CYS A 130 52.69 -17.62 21.24
CA CYS A 130 52.93 -17.12 22.59
C CYS A 130 54.35 -16.57 22.76
N GLU A 131 55.36 -17.24 22.18
CA GLU A 131 56.75 -16.79 22.21
C GLU A 131 57.00 -15.58 21.30
N ARG A 132 56.38 -15.54 20.12
CA ARG A 132 56.57 -14.46 19.14
C ARG A 132 55.85 -13.17 19.50
N ASP A 133 54.59 -13.28 19.91
CA ASP A 133 53.65 -12.15 20.02
C ASP A 133 53.52 -11.63 21.47
N GLY A 134 54.23 -12.23 22.43
CA GLY A 134 54.28 -11.76 23.82
C GLY A 134 52.93 -11.82 24.54
N VAL A 135 52.16 -12.88 24.27
CA VAL A 135 50.75 -13.01 24.65
C VAL A 135 50.62 -13.14 26.18
N GLY A 136 49.91 -12.19 26.78
CA GLY A 136 49.63 -12.18 28.22
C GLY A 136 48.77 -13.37 28.64
N ALA A 137 48.88 -13.80 29.91
CA ALA A 137 48.15 -14.97 30.41
C ALA A 137 46.62 -14.89 30.19
N GLN A 138 46.06 -13.68 30.21
CA GLN A 138 44.61 -13.44 30.10
C GLN A 138 44.02 -13.69 28.70
N THR A 139 44.84 -13.78 27.65
CA THR A 139 44.39 -13.90 26.24
C THR A 139 44.82 -15.21 25.58
N ARG A 140 45.35 -16.15 26.38
CA ARG A 140 45.88 -17.44 25.91
C ARG A 140 44.77 -18.38 25.43
N LEU A 141 43.61 -18.37 26.07
CA LEU A 141 42.49 -19.22 25.67
C LEU A 141 41.94 -18.81 24.29
N GLU A 142 41.79 -17.51 24.06
CA GLU A 142 41.36 -16.92 22.80
C GLU A 142 42.31 -17.30 21.66
N LEU A 143 43.63 -17.24 21.91
CA LEU A 143 44.64 -17.62 20.93
C LEU A 143 44.69 -19.13 20.68
N LEU A 144 44.57 -19.95 21.73
CA LEU A 144 44.54 -21.40 21.63
C LEU A 144 43.38 -21.85 20.76
N LEU A 145 42.18 -21.30 21.02
CA LEU A 145 40.98 -21.60 20.25
C LEU A 145 41.12 -21.15 18.79
N ALA A 146 41.70 -19.98 18.52
CA ALA A 146 41.96 -19.53 17.16
C ALA A 146 42.89 -20.49 16.39
N CYS A 147 43.90 -21.04 17.05
CA CYS A 147 44.80 -22.03 16.44
C CYS A 147 44.07 -23.36 16.16
N VAL A 148 43.17 -23.77 17.05
CA VAL A 148 42.39 -25.01 16.91
C VAL A 148 41.38 -24.91 15.76
N LEU A 149 40.76 -23.74 15.57
CA LEU A 149 39.82 -23.48 14.47
C LEU A 149 40.50 -23.41 13.09
N ASP A 150 41.80 -23.13 13.02
CA ASP A 150 42.59 -23.18 11.76
C ASP A 150 42.89 -24.61 11.31
N THR A 151 42.94 -25.55 12.25
CA THR A 151 43.33 -26.94 12.01
C THR A 151 42.20 -27.92 12.37
N PRO A 152 40.99 -27.78 11.79
CA PRO A 152 39.96 -28.80 11.94
C PRO A 152 40.35 -30.05 11.15
N SER A 153 39.91 -31.22 11.60
CA SER A 153 39.96 -32.42 10.77
C SER A 153 39.02 -32.29 9.55
N ALA A 154 39.25 -33.11 8.51
CA ALA A 154 38.45 -33.05 7.29
C ALA A 154 36.95 -33.26 7.55
N ASP A 155 36.64 -34.21 8.44
CA ASP A 155 35.28 -34.51 8.87
C ASP A 155 34.69 -33.34 9.69
N GLU A 156 35.42 -32.80 10.67
CA GLU A 156 34.94 -31.65 11.47
C GLU A 156 34.63 -30.42 10.60
N ARG A 157 35.43 -30.17 9.56
CA ARG A 157 35.18 -29.08 8.61
C ARG A 157 33.86 -29.28 7.85
N GLU A 158 33.55 -30.51 7.43
CA GLU A 158 32.29 -30.82 6.76
C GLU A 158 31.08 -30.69 7.70
N PHE A 159 31.21 -31.17 8.94
CA PHE A 159 30.12 -31.13 9.94
C PHE A 159 29.85 -29.74 10.52
N LEU A 160 30.88 -28.90 10.67
CA LEU A 160 30.74 -27.56 11.25
C LEU A 160 30.40 -26.48 10.21
N ALA A 161 30.78 -26.66 8.93
CA ALA A 161 30.54 -25.68 7.87
C ALA A 161 29.08 -25.16 7.73
N PRO A 162 28.02 -25.97 7.95
CA PRO A 162 26.65 -25.48 7.88
C PRO A 162 26.27 -24.54 9.04
N LEU A 163 27.00 -24.57 10.15
CA LEU A 163 26.66 -23.88 11.39
C LEU A 163 27.63 -22.76 11.76
N LEU A 164 28.94 -22.91 11.46
CA LEU A 164 30.00 -22.00 11.88
C LEU A 164 31.01 -21.76 10.74
N ASP A 165 31.24 -20.49 10.42
CA ASP A 165 32.33 -20.05 9.55
C ASP A 165 33.66 -20.07 10.35
N LEU A 166 34.43 -21.15 10.17
CA LEU A 166 35.65 -21.42 10.95
C LEU A 166 36.73 -20.34 10.74
N GLU A 167 36.91 -19.85 9.50
CA GLU A 167 37.92 -18.83 9.19
C GLU A 167 37.56 -17.50 9.85
N ARG A 168 36.29 -17.10 9.74
CA ARG A 168 35.78 -15.87 10.35
C ARG A 168 35.83 -15.92 11.87
N ALA A 169 35.51 -17.07 12.48
CA ALA A 169 35.61 -17.27 13.92
C ALA A 169 37.08 -17.14 14.40
N ALA A 170 38.01 -17.78 13.69
CA ALA A 170 39.43 -17.73 14.01
C ALA A 170 40.02 -16.31 13.86
N GLU A 171 39.61 -15.56 12.81
CA GLU A 171 40.02 -14.18 12.61
C GLU A 171 39.47 -13.24 13.69
N ALA A 172 38.21 -13.41 14.10
CA ALA A 172 37.60 -12.63 15.17
C ALA A 172 38.34 -12.82 16.51
N LEU A 173 38.70 -14.05 16.84
CA LEU A 173 39.49 -14.36 18.04
C LEU A 173 40.90 -13.75 17.98
N ARG A 174 41.58 -13.82 16.83
CA ARG A 174 42.89 -13.16 16.66
C ARG A 174 42.82 -11.65 16.80
N ARG A 175 41.77 -11.03 16.24
CA ARG A 175 41.54 -9.60 16.37
C ARG A 175 41.37 -9.23 17.84
N GLN A 176 40.60 -10.03 18.59
CA GLN A 176 40.43 -9.83 20.03
C GLN A 176 41.76 -9.93 20.80
N VAL A 177 42.61 -10.92 20.48
CA VAL A 177 43.95 -11.04 21.05
C VAL A 177 44.81 -9.80 20.72
N GLY A 178 44.75 -9.31 19.49
CA GLY A 178 45.49 -8.12 19.05
C GLY A 178 45.03 -6.82 19.72
N VAL A 179 43.71 -6.61 19.86
CA VAL A 179 43.14 -5.44 20.54
C VAL A 179 43.48 -5.45 22.02
N GLN A 180 43.43 -6.61 22.67
CA GLN A 180 43.75 -6.75 24.10
C GLN A 180 45.25 -6.67 24.39
N ALA A 181 46.12 -6.82 23.38
CA ALA A 181 47.57 -6.66 23.49
C ALA A 181 48.07 -5.23 23.23
N ALA A 182 47.25 -4.34 22.66
CA ALA A 182 47.63 -2.95 22.41
C ALA A 182 47.44 -2.08 23.67
N GLU A 183 48.49 -1.39 24.13
CA GLU A 183 48.36 -0.40 25.21
C GLU A 183 47.51 0.78 24.74
N PRO A 184 46.49 1.22 25.53
CA PRO A 184 45.68 2.37 25.17
C PRO A 184 46.55 3.65 25.14
N PRO A 185 46.28 4.60 24.21
CA PRO A 185 47.07 5.83 24.09
C PRO A 185 47.04 6.67 25.37
N GLU A 186 47.92 7.65 25.54
CA GLU A 186 47.96 8.43 26.78
C GLU A 186 46.63 9.18 27.05
N LEU A 187 46.19 9.19 28.31
CA LEU A 187 44.90 9.76 28.75
C LEU A 187 44.86 11.29 28.63
N TYR A 188 46.03 11.91 28.76
CA TYR A 188 46.21 13.35 28.73
C TYR A 188 47.01 13.75 27.50
N ASP A 189 46.73 14.94 26.97
CA ASP A 189 47.62 15.57 25.99
C ASP A 189 48.88 16.10 26.71
N ASP A 190 50.05 15.66 26.27
CA ASP A 190 51.35 16.03 26.84
C ASP A 190 51.63 17.54 26.81
N ALA A 191 51.08 18.25 25.82
CA ALA A 191 51.30 19.69 25.67
C ALA A 191 50.39 20.53 26.58
N SER A 192 49.14 20.11 26.79
CA SER A 192 48.14 20.91 27.50
C SER A 192 47.77 20.39 28.89
N GLY A 193 48.16 19.16 29.23
CA GLY A 193 47.78 18.50 30.49
C GLY A 193 46.27 18.24 30.61
N ARG A 194 45.50 18.44 29.52
CA ARG A 194 44.05 18.26 29.48
C ARG A 194 43.68 16.84 29.09
N LEU A 195 42.52 16.41 29.57
CA LEU A 195 41.92 15.14 29.18
C LEU A 195 41.60 15.17 27.68
N ARG A 196 42.00 14.13 26.94
CA ARG A 196 41.75 14.04 25.50
C ARG A 196 40.28 13.73 25.24
N SER A 197 39.53 14.70 24.71
CA SER A 197 38.10 14.52 24.42
C SER A 197 37.81 13.51 23.31
N GLU A 198 38.77 13.27 22.42
CA GLU A 198 38.66 12.32 21.30
C GLU A 198 38.50 10.85 21.75
N GLU A 199 38.94 10.54 22.97
CA GLU A 199 38.93 9.19 23.55
C GLU A 199 37.57 8.82 24.18
N PHE A 200 36.61 9.76 24.22
CA PHE A 200 35.30 9.60 24.83
C PHE A 200 34.18 9.85 23.81
N THR A 201 33.02 9.24 24.02
CA THR A 201 31.80 9.58 23.26
C THR A 201 31.30 10.97 23.65
N GLU A 202 30.45 11.58 22.82
CA GLU A 202 29.84 12.89 23.15
C GLU A 202 29.05 12.82 24.48
N ASP A 203 28.34 11.71 24.71
CA ASP A 203 27.55 11.50 25.92
C ASP A 203 28.45 11.26 27.14
N ALA A 204 29.49 10.42 27.03
CA ALA A 204 30.48 10.24 28.10
C ALA A 204 31.21 11.55 28.43
N TRP A 205 31.53 12.37 27.44
CA TRP A 205 32.13 13.68 27.66
C TRP A 205 31.18 14.63 28.39
N ALA A 206 29.90 14.67 28.00
CA ALA A 206 28.88 15.46 28.67
C ALA A 206 28.69 15.04 30.15
N VAL A 207 28.78 13.75 30.45
CA VAL A 207 28.78 13.22 31.82
C VAL A 207 29.95 13.76 32.63
N LEU A 208 31.17 13.80 32.07
CA LEU A 208 32.35 14.31 32.78
C LEU A 208 32.22 15.83 33.04
N GLU A 209 31.68 16.59 32.09
CA GLU A 209 31.40 18.01 32.30
C GLU A 209 30.32 18.24 33.37
N LEU A 210 29.27 17.40 33.40
CA LEU A 210 28.25 17.43 34.43
C LEU A 210 28.83 17.03 35.80
N ALA A 211 29.71 16.03 35.84
CA ALA A 211 30.40 15.61 37.05
C ALA A 211 31.28 16.73 37.63
N ALA A 212 31.95 17.52 36.79
CA ALA A 212 32.67 18.71 37.23
C ALA A 212 31.75 19.74 37.90
N ARG A 213 30.56 19.99 37.32
CA ARG A 213 29.56 20.89 37.94
C ARG A 213 29.07 20.34 39.28
N ARG A 214 28.80 19.03 39.37
CA ARG A 214 28.40 18.37 40.63
C ARG A 214 29.49 18.44 41.70
N ALA A 215 30.76 18.32 41.33
CA ALA A 215 31.88 18.49 42.27
C ALA A 215 31.87 19.88 42.90
N ALA A 216 31.66 20.92 42.09
CA ALA A 216 31.56 22.31 42.54
C ALA A 216 30.39 22.54 43.51
N GLU A 217 29.20 22.03 43.17
CA GLU A 217 27.99 22.11 44.01
C GLU A 217 28.17 21.41 45.38
N LEU A 218 29.02 20.39 45.43
CA LEU A 218 29.31 19.63 46.65
C LEU A 218 30.50 20.18 47.46
N GLY A 219 31.18 21.23 46.95
CA GLY A 219 32.29 21.92 47.61
C GLY A 219 33.69 21.36 47.33
N TYR A 220 33.85 20.56 46.26
CA TYR A 220 35.12 19.95 45.87
C TYR A 220 35.83 20.74 44.77
N ASP A 221 37.14 20.90 44.95
CA ASP A 221 38.08 21.49 43.98
C ASP A 221 38.66 20.46 43.00
N ARG A 222 38.25 19.18 43.12
CA ARG A 222 38.66 18.07 42.26
C ARG A 222 37.49 17.13 41.96
N LEU A 223 37.46 16.55 40.76
CA LEU A 223 36.52 15.49 40.41
C LEU A 223 36.91 14.17 41.10
N LEU A 224 35.92 13.46 41.62
CA LEU A 224 36.05 12.17 42.30
C LEU A 224 34.98 11.21 41.75
N PRO A 225 35.14 9.88 41.91
CA PRO A 225 34.18 8.90 41.41
C PRO A 225 32.70 9.14 41.79
N PRO A 226 32.34 9.59 43.02
CA PRO A 226 30.94 9.87 43.37
C PRO A 226 30.30 10.95 42.49
N HIS A 227 31.06 11.95 42.05
CA HIS A 227 30.55 13.02 41.18
C HIS A 227 30.24 12.48 39.78
N CYS A 228 31.07 11.55 39.28
CA CYS A 228 30.84 10.84 38.03
C CYS A 228 29.58 9.97 38.12
N LEU A 229 29.39 9.23 39.22
CA LEU A 229 28.17 8.44 39.42
C LEU A 229 26.91 9.31 39.48
N LEU A 230 26.94 10.43 40.20
CA LEU A 230 25.82 11.37 40.27
C LEU A 230 25.47 11.97 38.91
N ALA A 231 26.49 12.22 38.06
CA ALA A 231 26.28 12.67 36.68
C ALA A 231 25.66 11.57 35.81
N LEU A 232 26.16 10.33 35.90
CA LEU A 232 25.59 9.17 35.20
C LEU A 232 24.13 8.89 35.62
N LEU A 233 23.79 9.06 36.89
CA LEU A 233 22.41 8.92 37.39
C LEU A 233 21.49 10.09 36.99
N ALA A 234 22.05 11.21 36.53
CA ALA A 234 21.29 12.36 36.06
C ALA A 234 21.02 12.31 34.54
N GLU A 235 21.67 11.40 33.81
CA GLU A 235 21.32 11.11 32.43
C GLU A 235 19.93 10.47 32.36
N THR A 236 19.00 11.16 31.72
CA THR A 236 17.67 10.64 31.47
C THR A 236 17.76 9.44 30.54
N GLU A 237 17.24 8.29 30.97
CA GLU A 237 17.30 7.01 30.25
C GLU A 237 18.73 6.44 30.08
N GLY A 238 19.68 6.91 30.90
CA GLY A 238 21.05 6.41 30.91
C GLY A 238 21.16 4.97 31.44
N PRO A 239 22.26 4.24 31.11
CA PRO A 239 22.50 2.88 31.59
C PRO A 239 22.53 2.80 33.12
N ALA A 240 23.05 3.83 33.79
CA ALA A 240 23.11 3.90 35.25
C ALA A 240 21.71 4.01 35.89
N GLU A 241 20.84 4.87 35.34
CA GLU A 241 19.46 5.01 35.81
C GLU A 241 18.70 3.68 35.68
N ARG A 242 18.80 3.03 34.51
CA ARG A 242 18.13 1.74 34.23
C ARG A 242 18.56 0.66 35.21
N VAL A 243 19.87 0.47 35.40
CA VAL A 243 20.41 -0.58 36.28
C VAL A 243 20.05 -0.31 37.75
N PHE A 244 20.08 0.96 38.20
CA PHE A 244 19.72 1.29 39.57
C PHE A 244 18.22 1.10 39.84
N ARG A 245 17.34 1.46 38.89
CA ARG A 245 15.89 1.25 39.03
C ARG A 245 15.50 -0.22 39.20
N LEU A 246 16.25 -1.16 38.64
CA LEU A 246 15.98 -2.60 38.76
C LEU A 246 16.19 -3.16 40.17
N GLN A 247 17.06 -2.53 40.98
CA GLN A 247 17.34 -2.98 42.35
C GLN A 247 16.76 -2.08 43.43
N LEU A 248 16.45 -0.83 43.11
CA LEU A 248 15.87 0.10 44.07
C LEU A 248 14.48 -0.40 44.54
N PRO A 249 14.21 -0.41 45.85
CA PRO A 249 12.87 -0.70 46.35
C PRO A 249 11.83 0.23 45.75
N LEU A 250 10.62 -0.27 45.45
CA LEU A 250 9.50 0.51 44.86
C LEU A 250 9.17 1.83 45.60
N GLN A 251 9.50 1.90 46.90
CA GLN A 251 9.26 3.06 47.77
C GLN A 251 10.40 4.10 47.73
N VAL A 252 11.58 3.70 47.25
CA VAL A 252 12.83 4.49 47.24
C VAL A 252 13.20 4.74 45.79
N GLY A 253 12.49 5.66 45.14
CA GLY A 253 12.76 6.01 43.74
C GLY A 253 14.16 6.61 43.53
N LEU A 254 14.57 6.75 42.26
CA LEU A 254 15.89 7.25 41.87
C LEU A 254 16.24 8.62 42.50
N VAL A 255 15.25 9.50 42.64
CA VAL A 255 15.42 10.82 43.27
C VAL A 255 15.98 10.66 44.69
N LYS A 256 15.48 9.68 45.46
CA LYS A 256 15.96 9.43 46.81
C LYS A 256 17.37 8.85 46.83
N ALA A 257 17.71 8.02 45.85
CA ALA A 257 19.07 7.50 45.67
C ALA A 257 20.08 8.62 45.41
N VAL A 258 19.74 9.53 44.49
CA VAL A 258 20.56 10.71 44.21
C VAL A 258 20.70 11.59 45.45
N GLU A 259 19.62 11.86 46.19
CA GLU A 259 19.67 12.62 47.45
C GLU A 259 20.59 11.97 48.50
N THR A 260 20.47 10.66 48.72
CA THR A 260 21.29 9.93 49.71
C THR A 260 22.77 9.97 49.34
N ILE A 261 23.11 9.74 48.07
CA ILE A 261 24.51 9.81 47.60
C ILE A 261 25.02 11.25 47.72
N THR A 262 24.22 12.25 47.32
CA THR A 262 24.58 13.68 47.45
C THR A 262 24.88 14.05 48.91
N GLN A 263 24.05 13.62 49.86
CA GLN A 263 24.25 13.88 51.29
C GLN A 263 25.49 13.17 51.85
N ALA A 264 25.79 11.96 51.39
CA ALA A 264 26.96 11.21 51.84
C ALA A 264 28.30 11.88 51.48
N PHE A 265 28.30 12.73 50.44
CA PHE A 265 29.51 13.37 49.92
C PHE A 265 29.54 14.90 50.04
N ARG A 266 28.48 15.58 50.50
CA ARG A 266 28.48 17.04 50.66
C ARG A 266 29.48 17.54 51.72
N ILE A 267 30.29 18.54 51.38
CA ILE A 267 31.15 19.26 52.34
C ILE A 267 30.39 20.49 52.86
N THR A 268 30.04 20.51 54.14
CA THR A 268 29.23 21.57 54.76
C THR A 268 29.95 22.91 54.97
N GLU A 269 31.28 22.93 54.89
CA GLU A 269 32.12 24.09 55.27
C GLU A 269 32.67 24.90 54.09
N ARG A 270 32.45 24.46 52.84
CA ARG A 270 32.87 25.18 51.62
C ARG A 270 31.63 25.62 50.83
N GLY A 271 31.55 26.92 50.50
CA GLY A 271 30.54 27.45 49.56
C GLY A 271 30.83 27.05 48.12
N ASP A 272 30.02 27.53 47.16
CA ASP A 272 30.15 27.22 45.73
C ASP A 272 31.60 27.44 45.25
N THR A 273 32.27 26.32 44.98
CA THR A 273 33.61 26.30 44.40
C THR A 273 33.51 26.38 42.87
N ALA A 274 34.52 26.91 42.19
CA ALA A 274 34.55 26.88 40.73
C ALA A 274 34.63 25.43 40.24
N ALA A 275 33.92 25.11 39.16
CA ALA A 275 33.93 23.76 38.59
C ALA A 275 35.37 23.34 38.24
N PRO A 276 35.88 22.22 38.77
CA PRO A 276 37.21 21.73 38.46
C PRO A 276 37.35 21.46 36.95
N ARG A 277 38.53 21.76 36.42
CA ARG A 277 38.84 21.54 35.02
C ARG A 277 39.08 20.06 34.74
N LEU A 278 38.80 19.62 33.51
CA LEU A 278 39.14 18.28 33.03
C LEU A 278 40.62 18.21 32.62
N ASP A 279 41.52 18.47 33.57
CA ASP A 279 42.98 18.41 33.44
C ASP A 279 43.61 17.58 34.56
N ARG A 280 44.93 17.38 34.52
CA ARG A 280 45.66 16.55 35.51
C ARG A 280 45.48 17.03 36.96
N ASP A 281 45.26 18.33 37.17
CA ASP A 281 45.12 18.93 38.49
C ASP A 281 43.67 18.90 39.01
N GLY A 282 42.69 19.04 38.11
CA GLY A 282 41.26 19.01 38.45
C GLY A 282 40.68 17.60 38.60
N ILE A 283 41.31 16.56 38.07
CA ILE A 283 40.86 15.16 38.23
C ILE A 283 41.63 14.46 39.37
N GLY A 284 40.91 14.02 40.41
CA GLY A 284 41.47 13.27 41.52
C GLY A 284 42.06 11.92 41.10
N GLU A 285 43.08 11.45 41.82
CA GLU A 285 43.78 10.19 41.55
C GLU A 285 42.82 8.99 41.43
N SER A 286 41.87 8.87 42.35
CA SER A 286 40.87 7.81 42.33
C SER A 286 39.93 7.84 41.12
N LEU A 287 39.67 9.01 40.52
CA LEU A 287 38.90 9.09 39.28
C LEU A 287 39.78 8.81 38.06
N ARG A 288 41.07 9.17 38.08
CA ARG A 288 42.02 8.80 37.02
C ARG A 288 42.11 7.29 36.87
N ASP A 289 42.19 6.56 37.97
CA ASP A 289 42.20 5.09 37.95
C ASP A 289 40.93 4.52 37.32
N VAL A 290 39.77 5.09 37.66
CA VAL A 290 38.48 4.71 37.05
C VAL A 290 38.44 5.01 35.55
N LEU A 291 39.00 6.13 35.09
CA LEU A 291 39.08 6.47 33.66
C LEU A 291 40.01 5.51 32.90
N HIS A 292 41.16 5.14 33.48
CA HIS A 292 42.04 4.12 32.90
C HIS A 292 41.36 2.75 32.83
N ALA A 293 40.66 2.36 33.89
CA ALA A 293 39.88 1.13 33.91
C ALA A 293 38.73 1.18 32.88
N ALA A 294 38.05 2.31 32.72
CA ALA A 294 36.97 2.48 31.75
C ALA A 294 37.46 2.33 30.30
N ARG A 295 38.64 2.87 29.97
CA ARG A 295 39.28 2.69 28.66
C ARG A 295 39.71 1.26 28.40
N THR A 296 40.26 0.60 29.42
CA THR A 296 40.57 -0.83 29.35
C THR A 296 39.31 -1.66 29.12
N THR A 297 38.21 -1.31 29.79
CA THR A 297 36.91 -1.94 29.57
C THR A 297 36.41 -1.66 28.15
N ALA A 298 36.43 -0.41 27.66
CA ALA A 298 36.05 -0.07 26.29
C ALA A 298 36.83 -0.90 25.25
N ALA A 299 38.16 -1.03 25.41
CA ALA A 299 38.99 -1.87 24.54
C ALA A 299 38.62 -3.36 24.62
N ARG A 300 38.32 -3.89 25.82
CA ARG A 300 37.87 -5.28 26.00
C ARG A 300 36.55 -5.58 25.28
N TRP A 301 35.69 -4.56 25.11
CA TRP A 301 34.40 -4.65 24.44
C TRP A 301 34.45 -4.19 22.96
N ASP A 302 35.64 -4.02 22.38
CA ASP A 302 35.88 -3.57 20.99
C ASP A 302 35.32 -2.18 20.66
N ALA A 303 35.21 -1.30 21.67
CA ALA A 303 34.79 0.08 21.48
C ALA A 303 35.99 1.00 21.22
N GLU A 304 35.96 1.76 20.11
CA GLU A 304 37.00 2.74 19.77
C GLU A 304 37.08 3.92 20.75
N ARG A 305 35.97 4.24 21.43
CA ARG A 305 35.86 5.35 22.40
C ARG A 305 35.17 4.89 23.67
N THR A 306 35.52 5.54 24.78
CA THR A 306 34.92 5.26 26.08
C THR A 306 33.55 5.89 26.20
N ASP A 307 32.54 5.04 26.27
CA ASP A 307 31.12 5.41 26.45
C ASP A 307 30.63 5.33 27.92
N THR A 308 29.43 5.84 28.21
CA THR A 308 28.83 5.91 29.56
C THR A 308 28.69 4.56 30.28
N PRO A 309 28.36 3.42 29.62
CA PRO A 309 28.33 2.12 30.30
C PRO A 309 29.73 1.67 30.77
N HIS A 310 30.79 2.03 30.04
CA HIS A 310 32.17 1.68 30.40
C HIS A 310 32.63 2.45 31.64
N LEU A 311 32.27 3.73 31.74
CA LEU A 311 32.51 4.55 32.94
C LEU A 311 31.79 3.96 34.17
N LEU A 312 30.53 3.56 34.01
CA LEU A 312 29.75 2.95 35.07
C LEU A 312 30.34 1.60 35.50
N ALA A 313 30.73 0.75 34.56
CA ALA A 313 31.33 -0.55 34.83
C ALA A 313 32.64 -0.41 35.63
N ALA A 314 33.55 0.46 35.18
CA ALA A 314 34.80 0.72 35.86
C ALA A 314 34.61 1.26 37.29
N LEU A 315 33.64 2.15 37.47
CA LEU A 315 33.30 2.70 38.79
C LEU A 315 32.76 1.63 39.74
N LEU A 316 31.90 0.73 39.24
CA LEU A 316 31.33 -0.35 40.06
C LEU A 316 32.31 -1.49 40.32
N ASP A 317 33.31 -1.71 39.47
CA ASP A 317 34.35 -2.72 39.69
C ASP A 317 35.25 -2.35 40.87
N SER A 318 35.64 -1.07 40.97
CA SER A 318 36.47 -0.56 42.07
C SER A 318 35.87 0.69 42.75
N PRO A 319 34.70 0.56 43.43
CA PRO A 319 34.05 1.70 44.06
C PRO A 319 34.82 2.12 45.31
N PRO A 320 35.01 3.43 45.56
CA PRO A 320 35.61 3.91 46.80
C PRO A 320 34.85 3.38 48.03
N GLN A 321 35.56 3.05 49.11
CA GLN A 321 34.97 2.42 50.31
C GLN A 321 33.75 3.19 50.87
N ARG A 322 33.82 4.53 50.89
CA ARG A 322 32.71 5.39 51.32
C ARG A 322 31.51 5.34 50.38
N LEU A 323 31.74 5.19 49.08
CA LEU A 323 30.67 5.07 48.07
C LEU A 323 30.00 3.69 48.16
N ALA A 324 30.79 2.63 48.28
CA ALA A 324 30.29 1.28 48.46
C ALA A 324 29.41 1.17 49.73
N ALA A 325 29.84 1.78 50.83
CA ALA A 325 29.07 1.85 52.07
C ALA A 325 27.75 2.62 51.89
N ALA A 326 27.75 3.74 51.16
CA ALA A 326 26.55 4.54 50.92
C ALA A 326 25.51 3.80 50.04
N LEU A 327 25.97 3.03 49.04
CA LEU A 327 25.09 2.24 48.18
C LEU A 327 24.45 1.05 48.92
N ALA A 328 25.18 0.42 49.84
CA ALA A 328 24.71 -0.74 50.60
C ALA A 328 23.83 -0.37 51.83
N ALA A 329 23.95 0.85 52.35
CA ALA A 329 23.21 1.30 53.53
C ALA A 329 21.71 1.58 53.25
N GLU A 330 20.89 1.66 54.30
CA GLU A 330 19.52 2.16 54.18
C GLU A 330 19.52 3.65 53.78
N PRO A 331 18.64 4.10 52.86
CA PRO A 331 17.48 3.38 52.32
C PRO A 331 17.72 2.59 51.01
N LEU A 332 18.94 2.57 50.46
CA LEU A 332 19.20 2.08 49.10
C LEU A 332 19.35 0.56 49.02
N ARG A 333 20.05 -0.06 49.97
CA ARG A 333 20.26 -1.53 50.07
C ARG A 333 20.67 -2.19 48.74
N LEU A 334 21.49 -1.52 47.94
CA LEU A 334 21.91 -2.01 46.62
C LEU A 334 22.99 -3.10 46.76
N ASP A 335 22.87 -4.15 45.95
CA ASP A 335 23.88 -5.20 45.87
C ASP A 335 24.84 -4.90 44.71
N ILE A 336 26.06 -4.48 45.06
CA ILE A 336 27.10 -4.11 44.09
C ILE A 336 27.42 -5.29 43.16
N LYS A 337 27.36 -6.55 43.62
CA LYS A 337 27.64 -7.71 42.76
C LYS A 337 26.58 -7.84 41.67
N ARG A 338 25.30 -7.74 42.04
CA ARG A 338 24.20 -7.75 41.08
C ARG A 338 24.22 -6.54 40.16
N LEU A 339 24.62 -5.36 40.65
CA LEU A 339 24.73 -4.17 39.80
C LEU A 339 25.78 -4.38 38.72
N ARG A 340 26.92 -5.01 39.05
CA ARG A 340 27.95 -5.37 38.05
C ARG A 340 27.43 -6.35 37.01
N GLU A 341 26.66 -7.36 37.42
CA GLU A 341 26.02 -8.31 36.51
C GLU A 341 25.08 -7.56 35.54
N SER A 342 24.19 -6.71 36.06
CA SER A 342 23.27 -5.93 35.23
C SER A 342 23.98 -4.94 34.29
N VAL A 343 25.08 -4.31 34.70
CA VAL A 343 25.88 -3.45 33.81
C VAL A 343 26.59 -4.29 32.74
N ARG A 344 27.04 -5.51 33.08
CA ARG A 344 27.64 -6.43 32.12
C ARG A 344 26.62 -6.88 31.07
N ASP A 345 25.36 -7.08 31.44
CA ASP A 345 24.26 -7.36 30.51
C ASP A 345 24.02 -6.17 29.57
N VAL A 346 24.05 -4.94 30.09
CA VAL A 346 23.94 -3.72 29.26
C VAL A 346 25.12 -3.60 28.29
N LEU A 347 26.33 -3.96 28.71
CA LEU A 347 27.52 -3.97 27.84
C LEU A 347 27.44 -5.05 26.76
N SER A 348 26.89 -6.24 27.07
CA SER A 348 26.70 -7.31 26.07
C SER A 348 25.60 -7.00 25.06
N GLU A 349 24.51 -6.36 25.51
CA GLU A 349 23.51 -5.76 24.61
C GLU A 349 24.15 -4.72 23.68
N SER A 350 25.08 -3.91 24.20
CA SER A 350 25.76 -2.86 23.44
C SER A 350 26.80 -3.40 22.45
N ARG A 351 27.45 -4.54 22.73
CA ARG A 351 28.44 -5.20 21.83
C ARG A 351 27.79 -6.10 20.77
N SER A 352 26.60 -6.64 21.03
CA SER A 352 25.77 -7.29 20.00
C SER A 352 25.26 -6.33 18.92
N ALA A 353 25.51 -5.03 19.09
CA ALA A 353 25.15 -3.98 18.16
C ALA A 353 26.32 -3.58 17.23
N ALA A 354 26.69 -4.44 16.27
CA ALA A 354 26.62 -3.91 14.90
C ALA A 354 25.16 -3.51 14.74
N PRO A 355 24.79 -2.25 14.41
CA PRO A 355 23.44 -1.75 14.63
C PRO A 355 22.43 -2.51 13.80
N ARG A 356 21.95 -3.64 14.33
CA ARG A 356 20.67 -4.24 14.01
C ARG A 356 19.69 -3.50 14.89
N GLU A 357 19.41 -2.25 14.52
CA GLU A 357 18.23 -1.59 15.03
C GLU A 357 17.06 -2.53 14.74
N VAL A 358 16.43 -3.07 15.79
CA VAL A 358 15.20 -3.83 15.63
C VAL A 358 14.09 -2.79 15.51
N PRO A 359 13.20 -2.89 14.50
CA PRO A 359 12.09 -1.96 14.37
C PRO A 359 11.24 -2.02 15.64
N PHE A 360 10.90 -0.86 16.22
CA PHE A 360 9.94 -0.82 17.31
C PHE A 360 8.57 -1.26 16.79
N ARG A 361 7.96 -2.26 17.44
CA ARG A 361 6.65 -2.79 17.04
C ARG A 361 5.68 -2.76 18.21
N LEU A 362 4.45 -2.38 17.92
CA LEU A 362 3.34 -2.56 18.86
C LEU A 362 2.94 -4.05 18.95
N PRO A 363 2.33 -4.47 20.08
CA PRO A 363 1.71 -5.79 20.20
C PRO A 363 0.75 -6.13 19.05
N ALA A 364 0.65 -7.41 18.68
CA ALA A 364 -0.12 -7.86 17.52
C ALA A 364 -1.65 -7.62 17.59
N PHE A 365 -2.20 -7.35 18.77
CA PHE A 365 -3.62 -7.03 18.94
C PHE A 365 -3.94 -5.54 18.67
N LEU A 366 -2.92 -4.68 18.57
CA LEU A 366 -3.07 -3.28 18.16
C LEU A 366 -2.98 -3.16 16.63
N PRO A 367 -3.44 -2.03 16.06
CA PRO A 367 -3.33 -1.80 14.62
C PRO A 367 -1.89 -1.92 14.11
N PRO A 368 -1.70 -2.30 12.83
CA PRO A 368 -0.39 -2.45 12.23
C PRO A 368 0.46 -1.19 12.41
N SER A 369 1.71 -1.37 12.84
CA SER A 369 2.63 -0.26 13.12
C SER A 369 3.95 -0.41 12.37
N GLU A 370 4.51 0.74 11.99
CA GLU A 370 5.71 0.86 11.15
C GLU A 370 6.64 1.91 11.77
N ASP A 371 7.85 1.50 12.14
CA ASP A 371 8.88 2.41 12.67
C ASP A 371 9.50 3.22 11.52
N LEU A 372 9.05 4.47 11.37
CA LEU A 372 9.50 5.35 10.30
C LEU A 372 10.95 5.82 10.50
N THR A 373 11.43 5.85 11.75
CA THR A 373 12.81 6.25 12.07
C THR A 373 13.77 5.15 11.65
N TRP A 374 13.41 3.90 11.92
CA TRP A 374 14.14 2.73 11.45
C TRP A 374 14.20 2.67 9.91
N LEU A 375 13.08 2.91 9.23
CA LEU A 375 13.03 2.96 7.76
C LEU A 375 13.87 4.09 7.16
N ALA A 376 13.88 5.25 7.81
CA ALA A 376 14.71 6.38 7.38
C ALA A 376 16.22 6.05 7.50
N ARG A 377 16.64 5.39 8.58
CA ARG A 377 18.05 5.02 8.82
C ARG A 377 18.55 3.93 7.88
N THR A 378 17.68 2.99 7.52
CA THR A 378 18.00 1.89 6.59
C THR A 378 17.98 2.32 5.11
N GLY A 379 17.75 3.61 4.83
CA GLY A 379 17.76 4.16 3.46
C GLY A 379 16.53 3.76 2.63
N ALA A 380 15.48 3.23 3.26
CA ALA A 380 14.25 2.82 2.58
C ALA A 380 13.35 4.00 2.15
N VAL A 381 13.65 5.23 2.62
CA VAL A 381 12.86 6.44 2.35
C VAL A 381 13.67 7.44 1.51
N GLY A 382 13.23 7.69 0.27
CA GLY A 382 13.81 8.71 -0.61
C GLY A 382 13.31 10.13 -0.30
N PRO A 383 14.06 11.19 -0.68
CA PRO A 383 13.69 12.58 -0.39
C PRO A 383 12.48 13.05 -1.20
N ALA A 384 11.56 13.77 -0.54
CA ALA A 384 10.32 14.30 -1.12
C ALA A 384 10.28 15.85 -1.13
N ALA A 385 11.02 16.48 -2.06
CA ALA A 385 11.16 17.96 -2.14
C ALA A 385 9.83 18.71 -2.36
N HIS A 386 8.85 18.09 -3.06
CA HIS A 386 7.54 18.70 -3.29
C HIS A 386 6.73 18.98 -2.00
N LEU A 387 7.15 18.45 -0.85
CA LEU A 387 6.51 18.66 0.45
C LEU A 387 7.14 19.79 1.26
N ASP A 388 8.16 20.49 0.74
CA ASP A 388 8.89 21.55 1.46
C ASP A 388 7.97 22.64 2.03
N GLY A 389 6.92 23.02 1.30
CA GLY A 389 5.95 24.02 1.74
C GLY A 389 5.19 23.64 3.02
N TYR A 390 5.11 22.35 3.37
CA TYR A 390 4.44 21.87 4.58
C TYR A 390 5.35 21.78 5.80
N PHE A 391 6.67 21.75 5.60
CA PHE A 391 7.62 21.53 6.70
C PHE A 391 7.77 22.72 7.64
N GLU A 392 7.72 23.94 7.15
CA GLU A 392 7.81 25.12 8.03
C GLU A 392 6.62 25.22 9.00
N PRO A 393 5.35 25.14 8.55
CA PRO A 393 4.20 25.08 9.46
C PRO A 393 4.25 23.87 10.41
N LEU A 394 4.62 22.70 9.90
CA LEU A 394 4.70 21.45 10.67
C LEU A 394 5.75 21.52 11.78
N CYS A 395 6.97 21.96 11.46
CA CYS A 395 8.03 22.13 12.45
C CYS A 395 7.65 23.19 13.49
N ARG A 396 7.03 24.29 13.05
CA ARG A 396 6.56 25.34 13.96
C ARG A 396 5.50 24.84 14.94
N ALA A 397 4.59 23.96 14.49
CA ALA A 397 3.60 23.33 15.35
C ALA A 397 4.24 22.36 16.35
N LEU A 398 5.12 21.46 15.87
CA LEU A 398 5.80 20.47 16.71
C LEU A 398 6.76 21.09 17.74
N HIS A 399 7.29 22.29 17.48
CA HIS A 399 8.23 22.98 18.38
C HIS A 399 7.54 23.74 19.53
N ARG A 400 6.22 23.95 19.49
CA ARG A 400 5.53 24.72 20.54
C ARG A 400 5.65 24.01 21.89
N SER A 401 5.83 24.78 22.97
CA SER A 401 5.86 24.26 24.35
C SER A 401 4.48 23.83 24.87
N GLU A 402 3.43 24.36 24.26
CA GLU A 402 2.02 24.05 24.49
C GLU A 402 1.39 23.77 23.12
N ASN A 403 0.53 22.76 23.02
CA ASN A 403 -0.19 22.39 21.80
C ASN A 403 0.72 21.91 20.66
N ASN A 404 1.66 21.02 21.01
CA ASN A 404 2.63 20.42 20.09
C ASN A 404 2.09 19.24 19.28
N HIS A 405 0.78 18.98 19.37
CA HIS A 405 0.11 17.94 18.59
C HIS A 405 -0.33 18.49 17.24
N VAL A 406 -0.24 17.66 16.21
CA VAL A 406 -0.55 18.07 14.83
C VAL A 406 -1.67 17.21 14.27
N LEU A 407 -2.62 17.85 13.60
CA LEU A 407 -3.65 17.20 12.81
C LEU A 407 -3.44 17.53 11.33
N ILE A 408 -3.21 16.50 10.52
CA ILE A 408 -3.05 16.61 9.07
C ILE A 408 -4.37 16.24 8.43
N THR A 409 -4.98 17.19 7.75
CA THR A 409 -6.25 17.05 7.03
C THR A 409 -5.98 16.96 5.54
N GLY A 410 -6.56 15.95 4.88
CA GLY A 410 -6.34 15.74 3.45
C GLY A 410 -7.29 14.71 2.85
N LEU A 411 -7.44 14.74 1.53
CA LEU A 411 -8.14 13.68 0.83
C LEU A 411 -7.28 12.40 0.81
N PRO A 412 -7.89 11.20 0.84
CA PRO A 412 -7.15 9.95 0.74
C PRO A 412 -6.33 9.89 -0.56
N GLY A 413 -5.06 9.51 -0.44
CA GLY A 413 -4.18 9.27 -1.58
C GLY A 413 -3.35 10.45 -2.07
N ILE A 414 -3.39 11.61 -1.41
CA ILE A 414 -2.57 12.78 -1.78
C ILE A 414 -1.11 12.72 -1.30
N GLY A 415 -0.75 11.71 -0.49
CA GLY A 415 0.63 11.52 0.00
C GLY A 415 0.88 11.92 1.45
N THR A 416 -0.13 11.87 2.32
CA THR A 416 0.02 12.11 3.78
C THR A 416 1.05 11.18 4.41
N THR A 417 1.05 9.89 4.04
CA THR A 417 2.04 8.92 4.49
C THR A 417 3.47 9.29 4.03
N THR A 418 3.61 9.88 2.84
CA THR A 418 4.89 10.37 2.32
C THR A 418 5.41 11.55 3.15
N LEU A 419 4.53 12.46 3.59
CA LEU A 419 4.90 13.56 4.48
C LEU A 419 5.45 13.06 5.83
N LEU A 420 4.81 12.06 6.42
CA LEU A 420 5.28 11.45 7.67
C LEU A 420 6.65 10.75 7.50
N ARG A 421 6.84 10.05 6.39
CA ARG A 421 8.12 9.40 6.06
C ARG A 421 9.25 10.42 5.85
N GLU A 422 8.97 11.49 5.11
CA GLU A 422 9.94 12.57 4.90
C GLU A 422 10.27 13.29 6.21
N LEU A 423 9.30 13.49 7.11
CA LEU A 423 9.55 14.04 8.45
C LEU A 423 10.52 13.18 9.25
N ALA A 424 10.32 11.86 9.28
CA ALA A 424 11.22 10.94 9.95
C ALA A 424 12.62 10.94 9.32
N ARG A 425 12.70 11.02 7.97
CA ARG A 425 13.98 11.14 7.24
C ARG A 425 14.75 12.40 7.63
N ARG A 426 14.12 13.57 7.58
CA ARG A 426 14.74 14.86 7.94
C ARG A 426 15.17 14.92 9.40
N ALA A 427 14.34 14.40 10.31
CA ALA A 427 14.68 14.32 11.72
C ALA A 427 15.92 13.42 11.94
N THR A 428 15.96 12.26 11.30
CA THR A 428 17.09 11.31 11.38
C THR A 428 18.37 11.89 10.79
N ALA A 429 18.27 12.57 9.65
CA ALA A 429 19.41 13.24 8.99
C ALA A 429 19.93 14.46 9.78
N GLY A 430 19.24 14.89 10.84
CA GLY A 430 19.60 16.06 11.64
C GLY A 430 19.21 17.39 10.99
N GLU A 431 18.44 17.38 9.89
CA GLU A 431 17.92 18.59 9.24
C GLU A 431 16.92 19.34 10.15
N ILE A 432 16.30 18.63 11.11
CA ILE A 432 15.41 19.21 12.14
C ILE A 432 16.01 18.96 13.53
N PRO A 433 16.81 19.90 14.08
CA PRO A 433 17.65 19.66 15.26
C PRO A 433 16.88 19.19 16.51
N PHE A 434 15.68 19.75 16.77
CA PHE A 434 14.90 19.42 17.96
C PHE A 434 14.19 18.05 17.89
N LEU A 435 14.11 17.45 16.69
CA LEU A 435 13.53 16.12 16.48
C LEU A 435 14.60 15.03 16.30
N ARG A 436 15.89 15.37 16.32
CA ARG A 436 17.00 14.44 16.05
C ARG A 436 17.01 13.19 16.95
N ARG A 437 16.57 13.35 18.21
CA ARG A 437 16.51 12.28 19.21
C ARG A 437 15.12 11.63 19.33
N LYS A 438 14.13 12.07 18.55
CA LYS A 438 12.76 11.53 18.57
C LYS A 438 12.64 10.35 17.61
N ARG A 439 11.88 9.33 18.00
CA ARG A 439 11.42 8.23 17.15
C ARG A 439 10.01 8.53 16.64
N PHE A 440 9.74 8.13 15.41
CA PHE A 440 8.46 8.28 14.72
C PHE A 440 7.87 6.90 14.46
N LEU A 441 6.70 6.64 15.03
CA LEU A 441 5.96 5.39 14.84
C LEU A 441 4.66 5.67 14.12
N ARG A 442 4.50 5.11 12.91
CA ARG A 442 3.22 5.14 12.20
C ARG A 442 2.33 4.00 12.69
N VAL A 443 1.06 4.28 12.93
CA VAL A 443 0.03 3.30 13.27
C VAL A 443 -1.10 3.45 12.24
N ASP A 444 -1.40 2.38 11.51
CA ASP A 444 -2.42 2.39 10.45
C ASP A 444 -3.79 1.99 11.01
N CYS A 445 -4.68 2.96 11.16
CA CYS A 445 -5.99 2.81 11.80
C CYS A 445 -7.16 2.89 10.80
N LYS A 446 -6.90 2.83 9.49
CA LYS A 446 -7.94 2.99 8.46
C LYS A 446 -9.00 1.89 8.48
N ASP A 447 -8.61 0.68 8.86
CA ASP A 447 -9.47 -0.52 8.83
C ASP A 447 -9.99 -0.93 10.22
N VAL A 448 -9.94 -0.03 11.20
CA VAL A 448 -10.42 -0.31 12.57
C VAL A 448 -11.96 -0.35 12.60
N ALA A 449 -12.52 -1.42 13.15
CA ALA A 449 -13.96 -1.57 13.32
C ALA A 449 -14.48 -0.62 14.42
N ALA A 450 -15.67 -0.04 14.21
CA ALA A 450 -16.27 0.86 15.19
C ALA A 450 -16.52 0.20 16.56
N GLU A 451 -16.65 -1.13 16.62
CA GLU A 451 -16.83 -1.91 17.85
C GLU A 451 -15.58 -1.92 18.72
N ASP A 452 -14.39 -1.96 18.11
CA ASP A 452 -13.09 -2.10 18.80
C ASP A 452 -12.36 -0.76 18.96
N SER A 453 -12.92 0.33 18.38
CA SER A 453 -12.27 1.64 18.26
C SER A 453 -11.79 2.23 19.60
N GLY A 454 -12.66 2.29 20.61
CA GLY A 454 -12.31 2.80 21.95
C GLY A 454 -11.28 1.94 22.69
N ASP A 455 -11.43 0.61 22.63
CA ASP A 455 -10.49 -0.32 23.27
C ASP A 455 -9.10 -0.22 22.64
N GLN A 456 -9.03 -0.10 21.31
CA GLN A 456 -7.77 0.11 20.60
C GLN A 456 -7.15 1.47 20.88
N LEU A 457 -7.95 2.54 20.97
CA LEU A 457 -7.45 3.87 21.33
C LEU A 457 -6.84 3.87 22.74
N THR A 458 -7.57 3.31 23.71
CA THR A 458 -7.11 3.22 25.10
C THR A 458 -5.85 2.35 25.21
N ALA A 459 -5.80 1.22 24.52
CA ALA A 459 -4.63 0.36 24.51
C ALA A 459 -3.42 1.02 23.83
N LEU A 460 -3.61 1.75 22.73
CA LEU A 460 -2.55 2.50 22.06
C LEU A 460 -1.97 3.59 22.98
N ILE A 461 -2.85 4.37 23.63
CA ILE A 461 -2.43 5.39 24.60
C ILE A 461 -1.65 4.74 25.74
N GLY A 462 -2.13 3.61 26.27
CA GLY A 462 -1.45 2.88 27.36
C GLY A 462 -0.04 2.40 27.01
N GLN A 463 0.21 1.98 25.77
CA GLN A 463 1.54 1.53 25.32
C GLN A 463 2.53 2.68 25.08
N VAL A 464 2.01 3.87 24.77
CA VAL A 464 2.81 5.04 24.40
C VAL A 464 2.98 5.99 25.61
N ALA A 465 2.10 5.89 26.61
CA ALA A 465 2.05 6.78 27.76
C ALA A 465 3.42 6.90 28.47
N GLY A 466 3.88 8.14 28.63
CA GLY A 466 5.12 8.45 29.36
C GLY A 466 6.40 8.34 28.52
N ARG A 467 6.31 7.88 27.27
CA ARG A 467 7.44 7.86 26.33
C ARG A 467 7.60 9.20 25.65
N THR A 468 8.52 10.01 26.16
CA THR A 468 8.78 11.33 25.57
C THR A 468 9.67 11.26 24.33
N ASP A 469 10.38 10.15 24.10
CA ASP A 469 11.19 9.87 22.92
C ASP A 469 10.34 9.60 21.66
N LEU A 470 9.05 9.28 21.82
CA LEU A 470 8.20 8.77 20.74
C LEU A 470 7.17 9.80 20.26
N VAL A 471 7.11 10.00 18.94
CA VAL A 471 6.03 10.70 18.23
C VAL A 471 5.20 9.67 17.50
N VAL A 472 3.93 9.55 17.89
CA VAL A 472 3.00 8.58 17.31
C VAL A 472 2.23 9.25 16.18
N CYS A 473 2.32 8.66 15.00
CA CYS A 473 1.66 9.11 13.79
C CYS A 473 0.48 8.19 13.50
N VAL A 474 -0.73 8.60 13.87
CA VAL A 474 -1.96 7.81 13.66
C VAL A 474 -2.51 8.13 12.27
N ASP A 475 -2.37 7.20 11.33
CA ASP A 475 -2.89 7.32 9.96
C ASP A 475 -4.31 6.73 9.92
N GLY A 476 -5.33 7.59 9.86
CA GLY A 476 -6.73 7.18 10.02
C GLY A 476 -7.27 7.40 11.43
N LEU A 477 -7.10 8.61 11.98
CA LEU A 477 -7.60 8.96 13.31
C LEU A 477 -9.15 8.99 13.38
N GLY A 478 -9.83 9.34 12.28
CA GLY A 478 -11.30 9.41 12.21
C GLY A 478 -12.00 8.10 12.61
N PRO A 479 -11.69 6.96 11.97
CA PRO A 479 -12.22 5.64 12.36
C PRO A 479 -11.97 5.28 13.83
N LEU A 480 -10.81 5.64 14.38
CA LEU A 480 -10.47 5.36 15.77
C LEU A 480 -11.29 6.20 16.78
N LEU A 481 -11.81 7.35 16.36
CA LEU A 481 -12.61 8.24 17.19
C LEU A 481 -14.12 7.97 17.09
N ARG A 482 -14.57 7.21 16.08
CA ARG A 482 -15.99 6.89 15.85
C ARG A 482 -16.34 5.55 16.47
N GLY A 483 -17.20 5.58 17.48
CA GLY A 483 -17.76 4.41 18.14
C GLY A 483 -19.12 3.99 17.57
N ARG A 484 -19.71 2.98 18.22
CA ARG A 484 -20.99 2.38 17.81
C ARG A 484 -22.16 3.36 17.96
N HIS A 485 -23.14 3.30 17.04
CA HIS A 485 -24.36 4.12 17.10
C HIS A 485 -24.14 5.64 17.18
N GLY A 486 -23.00 6.14 16.69
CA GLY A 486 -22.69 7.58 16.69
C GLY A 486 -22.09 8.10 18.00
N THR A 487 -21.64 7.23 18.92
CA THR A 487 -20.80 7.65 20.05
C THR A 487 -19.41 8.04 19.57
N ASP A 488 -18.74 8.95 20.27
CA ASP A 488 -17.36 9.33 20.00
C ASP A 488 -16.42 8.98 21.16
N HIS A 489 -15.13 8.82 20.85
CA HIS A 489 -14.06 8.55 21.81
C HIS A 489 -13.18 9.79 22.07
N LEU A 490 -13.73 11.00 21.85
CA LEU A 490 -12.97 12.26 21.97
C LEU A 490 -12.50 12.51 23.40
N LEU A 491 -13.25 12.05 24.40
CA LEU A 491 -12.90 12.22 25.81
C LEU A 491 -11.57 11.56 26.17
N GLU A 492 -11.32 10.35 25.67
CA GLU A 492 -10.09 9.59 25.93
C GLU A 492 -8.88 10.29 25.32
N LEU A 493 -9.00 10.68 24.05
CA LEU A 493 -7.96 11.44 23.35
C LEU A 493 -7.68 12.76 24.07
N ARG A 494 -8.71 13.54 24.41
CA ARG A 494 -8.57 14.83 25.09
C ARG A 494 -7.85 14.71 26.43
N ARG A 495 -8.12 13.65 27.19
CA ARG A 495 -7.41 13.37 28.45
C ARG A 495 -5.93 13.09 28.19
N ALA A 496 -5.60 12.23 27.24
CA ALA A 496 -4.22 11.88 26.92
C ALA A 496 -3.39 13.11 26.45
N LEU A 497 -3.97 13.95 25.60
CA LEU A 497 -3.32 15.18 25.13
C LEU A 497 -3.14 16.20 26.28
N LYS A 498 -4.15 16.39 27.13
CA LYS A 498 -4.08 17.32 28.26
C LYS A 498 -3.09 16.88 29.35
N GLU A 499 -3.03 15.58 29.63
CA GLU A 499 -2.09 14.97 30.58
C GLU A 499 -0.67 14.85 30.01
N ARG A 500 -0.47 15.20 28.74
CA ARG A 500 0.80 15.10 28.00
C ARG A 500 1.40 13.69 28.03
N SER A 501 0.53 12.68 28.05
CA SER A 501 0.95 11.28 28.07
C SER A 501 1.42 10.81 26.70
N ILE A 502 0.98 11.46 25.61
CA ILE A 502 1.32 11.10 24.22
C ILE A 502 1.79 12.34 23.42
N HIS A 503 2.66 12.15 22.42
CA HIS A 503 2.95 13.15 21.39
C HIS A 503 2.39 12.67 20.05
N LEU A 504 1.27 13.28 19.61
CA LEU A 504 0.49 12.82 18.46
C LEU A 504 0.67 13.66 17.18
N ILE A 505 0.78 12.98 16.04
CA ILE A 505 0.46 13.48 14.71
C ILE A 505 -0.70 12.64 14.15
N GLY A 506 -1.90 13.21 14.04
CA GLY A 506 -3.10 12.51 13.55
C GLY A 506 -3.40 12.85 12.09
N VAL A 507 -3.64 11.85 11.25
CA VAL A 507 -4.14 12.04 9.88
C VAL A 507 -5.62 11.71 9.84
N LEU A 508 -6.44 12.63 9.34
CA LEU A 508 -7.89 12.46 9.22
C LEU A 508 -8.44 13.07 7.93
N ALA A 509 -9.58 12.55 7.49
CA ALA A 509 -10.27 13.11 6.34
C ALA A 509 -10.90 14.47 6.70
N GLY A 510 -11.06 15.35 5.71
CA GLY A 510 -11.65 16.68 5.94
C GLY A 510 -13.05 16.63 6.57
N HIS A 511 -13.89 15.69 6.14
CA HIS A 511 -15.23 15.52 6.74
C HIS A 511 -15.17 15.03 8.18
N ASP A 512 -14.27 14.10 8.52
CA ASP A 512 -14.07 13.65 9.91
C ASP A 512 -13.61 14.79 10.82
N TYR A 513 -12.79 15.71 10.30
CA TYR A 513 -12.38 16.90 11.05
C TYR A 513 -13.58 17.81 11.34
N GLU A 514 -14.39 18.12 10.32
CA GLU A 514 -15.56 19.00 10.49
C GLU A 514 -16.60 18.37 11.43
N ASP A 515 -16.80 17.05 11.34
CA ASP A 515 -17.79 16.34 12.17
C ASP A 515 -17.33 16.17 13.63
N LEU A 516 -16.06 15.84 13.88
CA LEU A 516 -15.58 15.42 15.20
C LEU A 516 -14.76 16.49 15.93
N VAL A 517 -13.94 17.27 15.21
CA VAL A 517 -12.92 18.14 15.81
C VAL A 517 -13.31 19.62 15.72
N ALA A 518 -13.98 20.05 14.65
CA ALA A 518 -14.29 21.46 14.42
C ALA A 518 -15.22 22.06 15.49
N ALA A 519 -16.06 21.24 16.12
CA ALA A 519 -16.94 21.65 17.22
C ALA A 519 -16.29 21.59 18.62
N ASP A 520 -15.14 20.92 18.79
CA ASP A 520 -14.47 20.76 20.09
C ASP A 520 -13.35 21.79 20.27
N HIS A 521 -13.64 22.85 21.04
CA HIS A 521 -12.67 23.91 21.35
C HIS A 521 -11.43 23.42 22.10
N VAL A 522 -11.52 22.38 22.93
CA VAL A 522 -10.37 21.90 23.71
C VAL A 522 -9.37 21.20 22.79
N LEU A 523 -9.85 20.39 21.85
CA LEU A 523 -8.96 19.75 20.86
C LEU A 523 -8.35 20.78 19.91
N GLN A 524 -9.09 21.83 19.53
CA GLN A 524 -8.56 22.93 18.72
C GLN A 524 -7.48 23.72 19.46
N GLU A 525 -7.60 23.88 20.78
CA GLU A 525 -6.54 24.49 21.57
C GLU A 525 -5.32 23.57 21.58
N LEU A 526 -5.47 22.27 21.86
CA LEU A 526 -4.37 21.32 22.02
C LEU A 526 -3.67 20.92 20.71
N THR A 527 -4.26 21.16 19.53
CA THR A 527 -3.76 20.67 18.24
C THR A 527 -3.58 21.79 17.21
N SER A 528 -2.63 21.62 16.31
CA SER A 528 -2.44 22.49 15.14
C SER A 528 -2.89 21.78 13.87
N ARG A 529 -3.76 22.41 13.07
CA ARG A 529 -4.24 21.87 11.78
C ARG A 529 -3.28 22.20 10.65
N ILE A 530 -2.99 21.22 9.79
CA ILE A 530 -2.25 21.36 8.55
C ILE A 530 -3.06 20.75 7.41
N ASP A 531 -3.56 21.60 6.53
CA ASP A 531 -4.33 21.18 5.35
C ASP A 531 -3.39 20.84 4.19
N MET A 532 -3.41 19.57 3.77
CA MET A 532 -2.73 19.11 2.58
C MET A 532 -3.67 19.20 1.37
N ALA A 533 -3.17 19.83 0.31
CA ALA A 533 -3.84 19.88 -0.98
C ALA A 533 -3.40 18.71 -1.86
N GLU A 534 -4.21 18.42 -2.87
CA GLU A 534 -3.75 17.53 -3.95
C GLU A 534 -2.53 18.16 -4.64
N PRO A 535 -1.43 17.42 -4.82
CA PRO A 535 -0.24 17.96 -5.45
C PRO A 535 -0.50 18.34 -6.91
N GLU A 536 0.15 19.41 -7.36
CA GLU A 536 0.12 19.79 -8.77
C GLU A 536 0.71 18.70 -9.66
N ARG A 537 0.37 18.70 -10.96
CA ARG A 537 0.73 17.64 -11.89
C ARG A 537 2.24 17.36 -11.93
N ASP A 538 3.08 18.39 -11.86
CA ASP A 538 4.54 18.23 -11.87
C ASP A 538 5.04 17.55 -10.59
N ALA A 539 4.57 17.99 -9.42
CA ALA A 539 4.89 17.35 -8.15
C ALA A 539 4.37 15.91 -8.08
N ALA A 540 3.13 15.67 -8.54
CA ALA A 540 2.54 14.34 -8.62
C ALA A 540 3.36 13.42 -9.53
N ARG A 541 3.91 13.93 -10.66
CA ARG A 541 4.77 13.16 -11.55
C ARG A 541 6.04 12.68 -10.86
N ASP A 542 6.67 13.53 -10.05
CA ASP A 542 7.88 13.17 -9.31
C ASP A 542 7.57 12.11 -8.23
N MET A 543 6.43 12.23 -7.55
CA MET A 543 5.94 11.21 -6.61
C MET A 543 5.68 9.87 -7.27
N VAL A 544 4.99 9.88 -8.42
CA VAL A 544 4.65 8.66 -9.17
C VAL A 544 5.91 8.02 -9.73
N ARG A 545 6.94 8.80 -10.09
CA ARG A 545 8.24 8.28 -10.51
C ARG A 545 8.94 7.52 -9.38
N LEU A 546 8.98 8.06 -8.17
CA LEU A 546 9.53 7.35 -7.01
C LEU A 546 8.77 6.03 -6.73
N ALA A 547 7.45 6.05 -6.92
CA ALA A 547 6.64 4.84 -6.80
C ALA A 547 6.92 3.85 -7.94
N ALA A 548 7.16 4.32 -9.17
CA ALA A 548 7.53 3.49 -10.30
C ALA A 548 8.86 2.76 -10.05
N ASP A 549 9.88 3.46 -9.53
CA ASP A 549 11.17 2.84 -9.17
C ASP A 549 11.01 1.73 -8.12
N ALA A 550 10.03 1.86 -7.21
CA ALA A 550 9.70 0.80 -6.25
C ALA A 550 8.97 -0.37 -6.90
N LEU A 551 8.05 -0.10 -7.85
CA LEU A 551 7.35 -1.12 -8.63
C LEU A 551 8.31 -1.94 -9.49
N GLU A 552 9.33 -1.32 -10.11
CA GLU A 552 10.35 -2.06 -10.88
C GLU A 552 11.14 -3.06 -10.02
N LYS A 553 11.35 -2.75 -8.73
CA LYS A 553 11.99 -3.67 -7.78
C LYS A 553 11.06 -4.79 -7.35
N GLU A 554 9.77 -4.49 -7.18
CA GLU A 554 8.72 -5.45 -6.81
C GLU A 554 8.46 -6.46 -7.96
N PHE A 555 8.31 -5.95 -9.18
CA PHE A 555 8.04 -6.74 -10.39
C PHE A 555 9.34 -6.98 -11.17
N THR A 556 10.11 -7.96 -10.72
CA THR A 556 11.43 -8.27 -11.29
C THR A 556 11.39 -8.50 -12.80
N GLY A 557 12.16 -7.67 -13.52
CA GLY A 557 12.29 -7.73 -14.97
C GLY A 557 11.40 -6.76 -15.74
N ILE A 558 10.47 -6.07 -15.10
CA ILE A 558 9.63 -5.02 -15.72
C ILE A 558 10.26 -3.65 -15.50
N ARG A 559 10.27 -2.83 -16.54
CA ARG A 559 10.68 -1.41 -16.49
C ARG A 559 9.49 -0.51 -16.77
N VAL A 560 9.42 0.64 -16.12
CA VAL A 560 8.39 1.64 -16.34
C VAL A 560 9.02 2.83 -17.07
N GLU A 561 8.57 3.11 -18.29
CA GLU A 561 9.17 4.19 -19.07
C GLU A 561 8.78 5.58 -18.51
N HIS A 562 9.70 6.54 -18.55
CA HIS A 562 9.45 7.92 -18.05
C HIS A 562 8.20 8.56 -18.64
N HIS A 563 7.93 8.30 -19.92
CA HIS A 563 6.79 8.86 -20.62
C HIS A 563 5.49 8.14 -20.24
N ALA A 564 5.54 6.87 -19.83
CA ALA A 564 4.41 6.16 -19.24
C ALA A 564 4.03 6.76 -17.88
N VAL A 565 5.00 7.13 -17.04
CA VAL A 565 4.76 7.85 -15.78
C VAL A 565 4.05 9.19 -16.02
N ALA A 566 4.58 10.02 -16.92
CA ALA A 566 3.97 11.30 -17.25
C ALA A 566 2.55 11.12 -17.82
N ARG A 567 2.35 10.11 -18.66
CA ARG A 567 1.04 9.79 -19.22
C ARG A 567 0.06 9.31 -18.15
N ALA A 568 0.49 8.48 -17.21
CA ALA A 568 -0.34 7.97 -16.12
C ALA A 568 -0.86 9.12 -15.24
N VAL A 569 -0.03 10.12 -14.94
CA VAL A 569 -0.45 11.30 -14.16
C VAL A 569 -1.53 12.09 -14.88
N VAL A 570 -1.32 12.38 -16.17
CA VAL A 570 -2.30 13.13 -16.98
C VAL A 570 -3.60 12.35 -17.11
N LEU A 571 -3.52 11.09 -17.56
CA LEU A 571 -4.69 10.27 -17.80
C LEU A 571 -5.45 9.95 -16.52
N ALA A 572 -4.76 9.59 -15.43
CA ALA A 572 -5.43 9.30 -14.16
C ALA A 572 -6.09 10.55 -13.57
N GLY A 573 -5.45 11.72 -13.65
CA GLY A 573 -6.03 12.98 -13.20
C GLY A 573 -7.27 13.41 -14.02
N ASP A 574 -7.22 13.23 -15.33
CA ASP A 574 -8.33 13.64 -16.22
C ASP A 574 -9.50 12.65 -16.17
N PHE A 575 -9.20 11.35 -16.05
CA PHE A 575 -10.15 10.28 -16.31
C PHE A 575 -10.57 9.47 -15.07
N VAL A 576 -9.69 9.26 -14.09
CA VAL A 576 -9.95 8.48 -12.86
C VAL A 576 -10.29 9.41 -11.68
N ARG A 577 -11.33 10.24 -11.86
CA ARG A 577 -11.68 11.35 -10.95
C ARG A 577 -12.23 10.96 -9.58
N HIS A 578 -12.62 9.70 -9.39
CA HIS A 578 -13.05 9.20 -8.08
C HIS A 578 -11.86 9.02 -7.11
N GLN A 579 -10.63 9.09 -7.62
CA GLN A 579 -9.39 9.06 -6.83
C GLN A 579 -8.59 10.34 -7.07
N ARG A 580 -7.57 10.57 -6.24
CA ARG A 580 -6.72 11.77 -6.29
C ARG A 580 -5.30 11.39 -6.67
N LEU A 581 -4.59 12.34 -7.26
CA LEU A 581 -3.17 12.25 -7.49
C LEU A 581 -2.41 12.36 -6.15
N PRO A 582 -1.26 11.67 -6.01
CA PRO A 582 -0.63 10.76 -6.98
C PRO A 582 -1.22 9.34 -6.99
N LEU A 583 -2.04 8.95 -6.00
CA LEU A 583 -2.47 7.55 -5.82
C LEU A 583 -3.13 6.94 -7.05
N SER A 584 -4.00 7.69 -7.74
CA SER A 584 -4.68 7.22 -8.95
C SER A 584 -3.70 6.80 -10.05
N ALA A 585 -2.64 7.59 -10.27
CA ALA A 585 -1.60 7.30 -11.26
C ALA A 585 -0.70 6.13 -10.83
N VAL A 586 -0.35 6.03 -9.54
CA VAL A 586 0.41 4.88 -9.01
C VAL A 586 -0.36 3.58 -9.18
N LYS A 587 -1.68 3.58 -8.93
CA LYS A 587 -2.53 2.40 -9.16
C LYS A 587 -2.59 2.01 -10.63
N VAL A 588 -2.70 2.98 -11.54
CA VAL A 588 -2.64 2.72 -12.99
C VAL A 588 -1.32 2.05 -13.37
N LEU A 589 -0.18 2.57 -12.89
CA LEU A 589 1.13 1.96 -13.18
C LEU A 589 1.29 0.58 -12.56
N ARG A 590 0.88 0.40 -11.30
CA ARG A 590 0.92 -0.90 -10.63
C ARG A 590 0.13 -1.93 -11.41
N ARG A 591 -1.10 -1.60 -11.79
CA ARG A 591 -1.96 -2.51 -12.58
C ARG A 591 -1.35 -2.83 -13.95
N ALA A 592 -0.78 -1.83 -14.62
CA ALA A 592 -0.06 -2.06 -15.88
C ALA A 592 1.16 -2.98 -15.71
N CYS A 593 1.88 -2.87 -14.58
CA CYS A 593 2.98 -3.78 -14.24
C CYS A 593 2.45 -5.20 -13.96
N GLU A 594 1.36 -5.35 -13.21
CA GLU A 594 0.72 -6.64 -12.92
C GLU A 594 0.25 -7.35 -14.21
N ASP A 595 -0.43 -6.62 -15.09
CA ASP A 595 -0.95 -7.18 -16.35
C ASP A 595 0.19 -7.61 -17.27
N LEU A 596 1.27 -6.83 -17.32
CA LEU A 596 2.46 -7.17 -18.09
C LEU A 596 3.23 -8.35 -17.46
N ASP A 597 3.38 -8.40 -16.14
CA ASP A 597 4.02 -9.53 -15.44
C ASP A 597 3.27 -10.83 -15.68
N TYR A 598 1.94 -10.77 -15.61
CA TYR A 598 1.07 -11.89 -15.94
C TYR A 598 1.25 -12.34 -17.39
N ALA A 599 1.21 -11.41 -18.35
CA ALA A 599 1.40 -11.73 -19.77
C ALA A 599 2.76 -12.39 -20.03
N ARG A 600 3.83 -11.92 -19.39
CA ARG A 600 5.16 -12.51 -19.52
C ARG A 600 5.24 -13.91 -18.94
N ARG A 601 4.79 -14.08 -17.69
CA ARG A 601 4.94 -15.34 -16.94
C ARG A 601 3.98 -16.43 -17.41
N GLN A 602 2.79 -16.07 -17.84
CA GLN A 602 1.71 -17.01 -18.16
C GLN A 602 1.44 -17.15 -19.66
N LEU A 603 1.64 -16.09 -20.45
CA LEU A 603 1.30 -16.07 -21.88
C LEU A 603 2.54 -16.06 -22.80
N GLY A 604 3.74 -16.07 -22.23
CA GLY A 604 5.00 -16.08 -22.99
C GLY A 604 5.30 -14.75 -23.70
N ASP A 605 4.73 -13.64 -23.23
CA ASP A 605 5.01 -12.31 -23.79
C ASP A 605 6.47 -11.90 -23.50
N GLU A 606 7.17 -11.39 -24.51
CA GLU A 606 8.55 -10.92 -24.38
C GLU A 606 8.65 -9.45 -23.93
N ARG A 607 7.53 -8.70 -23.99
CA ARG A 607 7.50 -7.30 -23.58
C ARG A 607 7.89 -7.16 -22.12
N SER A 608 8.78 -6.22 -21.82
CA SER A 608 9.34 -6.00 -20.48
C SER A 608 9.25 -4.55 -20.02
N ALA A 609 8.58 -3.69 -20.79
CA ALA A 609 8.43 -2.28 -20.48
C ALA A 609 6.95 -1.87 -20.47
N VAL A 610 6.54 -1.16 -19.44
CA VAL A 610 5.24 -0.47 -19.39
C VAL A 610 5.35 0.82 -20.20
N THR A 611 4.61 0.89 -21.30
CA THR A 611 4.62 2.00 -22.25
C THR A 611 3.35 2.85 -22.14
N LEU A 612 3.16 3.82 -23.05
CA LEU A 612 1.91 4.58 -23.15
C LEU A 612 0.68 3.71 -23.41
N SER A 613 0.84 2.58 -24.10
CA SER A 613 -0.29 1.71 -24.45
C SER A 613 -0.87 1.06 -23.21
N GLU A 614 -0.03 0.41 -22.40
CA GLU A 614 -0.47 -0.31 -21.21
C GLU A 614 -1.14 0.65 -20.21
N VAL A 615 -0.62 1.87 -20.07
CA VAL A 615 -1.25 2.92 -19.26
C VAL A 615 -2.63 3.30 -19.81
N ALA A 616 -2.79 3.42 -21.13
CA ALA A 616 -4.08 3.74 -21.73
C ALA A 616 -5.09 2.60 -21.58
N ASP A 617 -4.63 1.35 -21.67
CA ASP A 617 -5.45 0.13 -21.52
C ASP A 617 -6.01 0.04 -20.10
N VAL A 618 -5.15 0.22 -19.09
CA VAL A 618 -5.55 0.21 -17.69
C VAL A 618 -6.47 1.39 -17.36
N VAL A 619 -6.19 2.58 -17.87
CA VAL A 619 -7.09 3.73 -17.66
C VAL A 619 -8.43 3.47 -18.33
N ALA A 620 -8.48 2.84 -19.49
CA ALA A 620 -9.72 2.46 -20.17
C ALA A 620 -10.56 1.52 -19.31
N GLU A 621 -9.92 0.49 -18.74
CA GLU A 621 -10.57 -0.43 -17.81
C GLU A 621 -11.07 0.29 -16.55
N LEU A 622 -10.21 1.05 -15.86
CA LEU A 622 -10.54 1.72 -14.60
C LEU A 622 -11.56 2.87 -14.72
N SER A 623 -11.61 3.52 -15.88
CA SER A 623 -12.53 4.64 -16.14
C SER A 623 -13.77 4.26 -16.93
N GLY A 624 -13.80 3.05 -17.52
CA GLY A 624 -14.83 2.61 -18.46
C GLY A 624 -14.80 3.31 -19.83
N MET A 625 -13.76 4.09 -20.14
CA MET A 625 -13.63 4.75 -21.44
C MET A 625 -13.15 3.81 -22.53
N PRO A 626 -13.64 3.99 -23.77
CA PRO A 626 -12.99 3.38 -24.94
C PRO A 626 -11.52 3.79 -25.00
N ARG A 627 -10.64 2.78 -25.14
CA ARG A 627 -9.18 2.95 -25.25
C ARG A 627 -8.80 4.01 -26.27
N GLU A 628 -9.51 4.08 -27.40
CA GLU A 628 -9.18 4.98 -28.50
C GLU A 628 -9.48 6.45 -28.21
N GLN A 629 -10.38 6.71 -27.26
CA GLN A 629 -10.65 8.06 -26.76
C GLN A 629 -9.54 8.49 -25.79
N ILE A 630 -9.06 7.59 -24.93
CA ILE A 630 -7.95 7.83 -23.99
C ILE A 630 -6.62 7.97 -24.73
N ALA A 631 -6.38 7.15 -25.75
CA ALA A 631 -5.16 7.18 -26.54
C ALA A 631 -5.03 8.46 -27.39
N GLY A 632 -6.12 9.25 -27.53
CA GLY A 632 -6.15 10.44 -28.39
C GLY A 632 -6.01 10.14 -29.88
N THR A 633 -6.02 8.86 -30.26
CA THR A 633 -5.89 8.41 -31.65
C THR A 633 -7.19 8.55 -32.43
N GLY A 634 -8.29 8.95 -31.79
CA GLY A 634 -9.59 9.11 -32.44
C GLY A 634 -9.89 7.84 -33.22
N GLY A 635 -10.03 6.72 -32.49
CA GLY A 635 -10.12 5.37 -33.05
C GLY A 635 -11.04 5.25 -34.24
N GLU A 636 -10.88 4.18 -35.03
CA GLU A 636 -11.56 3.90 -36.31
C GLU A 636 -12.75 4.83 -36.53
N ARG A 637 -12.70 5.64 -37.60
CA ARG A 637 -13.76 6.60 -37.95
C ARG A 637 -15.11 5.86 -38.00
N VAL A 638 -15.78 5.80 -36.84
CA VAL A 638 -17.11 5.24 -36.72
C VAL A 638 -17.99 6.23 -37.44
N ASP A 639 -18.51 5.82 -38.59
CA ASP A 639 -19.53 6.60 -39.24
C ASP A 639 -20.84 6.44 -38.48
N TYR A 640 -21.01 7.28 -37.45
CA TYR A 640 -22.21 7.31 -36.62
C TYR A 640 -23.49 7.44 -37.46
N ALA A 641 -23.46 8.13 -38.60
CA ALA A 641 -24.64 8.26 -39.44
C ALA A 641 -25.06 6.89 -40.01
N THR A 642 -24.11 6.15 -40.58
CA THR A 642 -24.35 4.79 -41.09
C THR A 642 -24.74 3.83 -39.96
N ALA A 643 -24.06 3.88 -38.82
CA ALA A 643 -24.36 3.00 -37.68
C ALA A 643 -25.74 3.26 -37.07
N LEU A 644 -26.23 4.51 -37.05
CA LEU A 644 -27.56 4.87 -36.56
C LEU A 644 -28.67 4.51 -37.57
N ARG A 645 -28.43 4.75 -38.88
CA ARG A 645 -29.36 4.38 -39.97
C ARG A 645 -29.63 2.88 -40.06
N ALA A 646 -28.64 2.06 -39.68
CA ALA A 646 -28.76 0.62 -39.67
C ALA A 646 -29.96 0.13 -38.84
N GLU A 647 -30.38 0.87 -37.81
CA GLU A 647 -31.55 0.54 -36.96
C GLU A 647 -32.71 1.54 -37.12
N VAL A 648 -32.45 2.83 -37.29
CA VAL A 648 -33.49 3.87 -37.36
C VAL A 648 -33.87 4.20 -38.80
N VAL A 649 -35.15 4.01 -39.14
CA VAL A 649 -35.71 4.19 -40.49
C VAL A 649 -36.60 5.45 -40.53
N GLY A 650 -36.58 6.19 -41.65
CA GLY A 650 -37.47 7.33 -41.89
C GLY A 650 -37.12 8.62 -41.15
N GLN A 651 -36.01 8.65 -40.39
CA GLN A 651 -35.64 9.79 -39.54
C GLN A 651 -34.25 10.36 -39.90
N GLU A 652 -33.98 10.54 -41.19
CA GLU A 652 -32.67 10.94 -41.73
C GLU A 652 -32.10 12.22 -41.12
N ARG A 653 -32.95 13.24 -40.94
CA ARG A 653 -32.52 14.52 -40.34
C ARG A 653 -32.12 14.33 -38.88
N ALA A 654 -32.94 13.63 -38.09
CA ALA A 654 -32.66 13.34 -36.69
C ALA A 654 -31.35 12.54 -36.53
N VAL A 655 -31.15 11.52 -37.38
CA VAL A 655 -29.93 10.70 -37.37
C VAL A 655 -28.69 11.54 -37.67
N ARG A 656 -28.73 12.43 -38.67
CA ARG A 656 -27.60 13.32 -38.98
C ARG A 656 -27.25 14.24 -37.82
N VAL A 657 -28.25 14.87 -37.21
CA VAL A 657 -28.07 15.79 -36.08
C VAL A 657 -27.45 15.07 -34.87
N VAL A 658 -27.92 13.85 -34.57
CA VAL A 658 -27.34 13.00 -33.50
C VAL A 658 -25.91 12.57 -33.87
N ALA A 659 -25.68 12.12 -35.10
CA ALA A 659 -24.34 11.69 -35.53
C ALA A 659 -23.32 12.82 -35.38
N ASP A 660 -23.67 14.05 -35.74
CA ASP A 660 -22.82 15.23 -35.56
C ASP A 660 -22.58 15.56 -34.09
N GLU A 661 -23.58 15.35 -33.22
CA GLU A 661 -23.39 15.51 -31.78
C GLU A 661 -22.42 14.47 -31.22
N LEU A 662 -22.59 13.19 -31.56
CA LEU A 662 -21.69 12.13 -31.12
C LEU A 662 -20.25 12.35 -31.62
N ARG A 663 -20.07 12.84 -32.86
CA ARG A 663 -18.76 13.23 -33.38
C ARG A 663 -18.13 14.34 -32.55
N ARG A 664 -18.89 15.37 -32.15
CA ARG A 664 -18.39 16.44 -31.28
C ARG A 664 -18.00 15.94 -29.90
N ILE A 665 -18.80 15.06 -29.30
CA ILE A 665 -18.50 14.43 -28.01
C ILE A 665 -17.20 13.64 -28.11
N LYS A 666 -17.06 12.76 -29.11
CA LYS A 666 -15.84 11.96 -29.34
C LYS A 666 -14.61 12.82 -29.66
N ALA A 667 -14.79 13.97 -30.31
CA ALA A 667 -13.72 14.93 -30.57
C ALA A 667 -13.31 15.76 -29.34
N GLY A 668 -13.93 15.55 -28.17
CA GLY A 668 -13.67 16.34 -26.96
C GLY A 668 -14.17 17.79 -27.04
N LEU A 669 -14.86 18.17 -28.13
CA LEU A 669 -15.39 19.51 -28.35
C LEU A 669 -16.66 19.80 -27.53
N ALA A 670 -17.19 18.79 -26.86
CA ALA A 670 -18.30 18.92 -25.91
C ALA A 670 -17.83 19.32 -24.50
N ALA A 671 -16.56 19.11 -24.14
CA ALA A 671 -16.05 19.14 -22.76
C ALA A 671 -15.78 20.56 -22.18
N VAL A 672 -16.30 21.63 -22.78
CA VAL A 672 -16.05 23.02 -22.34
C VAL A 672 -17.08 23.50 -21.30
N SER A 673 -18.16 22.74 -21.07
CA SER A 673 -19.17 23.06 -20.05
C SER A 673 -19.08 22.13 -18.84
N SER A 674 -19.37 22.66 -17.66
CA SER A 674 -19.40 21.92 -16.39
C SER A 674 -20.47 20.83 -16.31
N GLY A 675 -21.40 20.72 -17.28
CA GLY A 675 -22.51 19.75 -17.29
C GLY A 675 -22.24 18.45 -18.07
N PRO A 676 -23.29 17.66 -18.35
CA PRO A 676 -23.22 16.40 -19.10
C PRO A 676 -22.69 16.56 -20.52
N ALA A 677 -22.21 15.44 -21.08
CA ALA A 677 -21.65 15.39 -22.43
C ALA A 677 -22.63 15.94 -23.48
N SER A 678 -23.92 15.62 -23.33
CA SER A 678 -24.99 16.29 -24.06
C SER A 678 -26.36 16.06 -23.40
N VAL A 679 -27.22 17.08 -23.48
CA VAL A 679 -28.64 17.00 -23.12
C VAL A 679 -29.48 17.23 -24.38
N LEU A 680 -30.18 16.21 -24.83
CA LEU A 680 -30.97 16.17 -26.06
C LEU A 680 -32.46 16.08 -25.75
N LEU A 681 -33.30 16.76 -26.54
CA LEU A 681 -34.76 16.62 -26.46
C LEU A 681 -35.30 16.04 -27.76
N PHE A 682 -35.87 14.84 -27.71
CA PHE A 682 -36.50 14.16 -28.85
C PHE A 682 -37.98 14.52 -28.90
N ALA A 683 -38.37 15.31 -29.89
CA ALA A 683 -39.72 15.83 -30.05
C ALA A 683 -40.42 15.20 -31.26
N GLY A 684 -41.53 14.52 -31.05
CA GLY A 684 -42.33 13.89 -32.11
C GLY A 684 -43.42 12.99 -31.53
N LEU A 685 -44.21 12.33 -32.38
CA LEU A 685 -45.29 11.45 -31.90
C LEU A 685 -44.75 10.16 -31.27
N THR A 686 -45.61 9.39 -30.61
CA THR A 686 -45.30 8.02 -30.19
C THR A 686 -45.04 7.12 -31.40
N GLY A 687 -44.17 6.12 -31.27
CA GLY A 687 -43.96 5.10 -32.32
C GLY A 687 -43.13 5.51 -33.54
N VAL A 688 -42.68 6.76 -33.66
CA VAL A 688 -41.87 7.25 -34.80
C VAL A 688 -40.37 6.90 -34.74
N GLY A 689 -39.89 6.33 -33.63
CA GLY A 689 -38.50 5.87 -33.48
C GLY A 689 -37.63 6.63 -32.46
N LYS A 690 -38.20 7.49 -31.61
CA LYS A 690 -37.48 8.22 -30.53
C LYS A 690 -36.65 7.28 -29.65
N THR A 691 -37.30 6.27 -29.07
CA THR A 691 -36.67 5.28 -28.17
C THR A 691 -35.68 4.39 -28.91
N GLU A 692 -35.95 4.02 -30.16
CA GLU A 692 -35.03 3.20 -30.96
C GLU A 692 -33.73 3.93 -31.28
N LEU A 693 -33.80 5.23 -31.60
CA LEU A 693 -32.60 6.06 -31.75
C LEU A 693 -31.82 6.16 -30.43
N ALA A 694 -32.51 6.34 -29.29
CA ALA A 694 -31.86 6.38 -27.98
C ALA A 694 -31.15 5.05 -27.64
N LYS A 695 -31.79 3.90 -27.87
CA LYS A 695 -31.17 2.58 -27.70
C LYS A 695 -29.92 2.43 -28.57
N ARG A 696 -29.97 2.91 -29.81
CA ARG A 696 -28.82 2.82 -30.72
C ARG A 696 -27.67 3.73 -30.29
N ILE A 697 -27.97 4.92 -29.76
CA ILE A 697 -26.96 5.79 -29.15
C ILE A 697 -26.31 5.06 -27.96
N ALA A 698 -27.12 4.46 -27.06
CA ALA A 698 -26.60 3.69 -25.93
C ALA A 698 -25.68 2.54 -26.37
N GLY A 699 -26.06 1.78 -27.40
CA GLY A 699 -25.24 0.69 -27.93
C GLY A 699 -23.92 1.13 -28.58
N LEU A 700 -23.81 2.41 -28.99
CA LEU A 700 -22.60 2.99 -29.60
C LEU A 700 -21.74 3.79 -28.60
N TYR A 701 -22.33 4.25 -27.50
CA TYR A 701 -21.70 5.20 -26.57
C TYR A 701 -21.45 4.62 -25.18
N SER A 702 -22.40 3.85 -24.63
CA SER A 702 -22.32 3.32 -23.27
C SER A 702 -21.51 2.03 -23.21
N ALA A 703 -20.70 1.89 -22.17
CA ALA A 703 -19.92 0.68 -21.92
C ALA A 703 -20.84 -0.53 -21.66
N SER A 704 -21.93 -0.30 -20.91
CA SER A 704 -22.94 -1.33 -20.66
C SER A 704 -23.76 -1.71 -21.90
N LYS A 705 -23.71 -0.90 -22.97
CA LYS A 705 -24.58 -0.97 -24.15
C LYS A 705 -26.08 -0.92 -23.83
N ARG A 706 -26.46 -0.57 -22.60
CA ARG A 706 -27.84 -0.52 -22.12
C ARG A 706 -28.31 0.93 -22.04
N LEU A 707 -29.57 1.14 -22.43
CA LEU A 707 -30.26 2.42 -22.27
C LEU A 707 -30.90 2.48 -20.88
N GLN A 708 -30.49 3.44 -20.05
CA GLN A 708 -31.06 3.63 -18.73
C GLN A 708 -32.35 4.44 -18.82
N THR A 709 -33.49 3.76 -18.72
CA THR A 709 -34.80 4.38 -18.94
C THR A 709 -35.48 4.73 -17.62
N TYR A 710 -35.99 5.96 -17.57
CA TYR A 710 -36.83 6.51 -16.52
C TYR A 710 -38.16 6.96 -17.15
N PRO A 711 -39.22 6.13 -17.07
CA PRO A 711 -40.55 6.52 -17.53
C PRO A 711 -41.09 7.61 -16.61
N MET A 712 -41.22 8.84 -17.11
CA MET A 712 -41.57 10.01 -16.30
C MET A 712 -43.03 9.99 -15.82
N GLU A 713 -43.88 9.16 -16.43
CA GLU A 713 -45.24 8.85 -15.96
C GLU A 713 -45.27 8.26 -14.55
N ASN A 714 -44.21 7.55 -14.13
CA ASN A 714 -44.10 7.00 -12.78
C ASN A 714 -43.66 8.05 -11.74
N TYR A 715 -43.32 9.26 -12.19
CA TYR A 715 -42.74 10.32 -11.36
C TYR A 715 -43.60 11.59 -11.32
N THR A 716 -44.92 11.44 -11.34
CA THR A 716 -45.88 12.55 -11.33
C THR A 716 -46.03 13.23 -9.97
N GLU A 717 -45.55 12.61 -8.89
CA GLU A 717 -45.70 13.09 -7.51
C GLU A 717 -44.34 13.49 -6.90
N PRO A 718 -44.25 14.50 -6.02
CA PRO A 718 -42.98 15.01 -5.49
C PRO A 718 -42.10 13.94 -4.81
N HIS A 719 -42.70 13.03 -4.04
CA HIS A 719 -41.97 12.04 -3.25
C HIS A 719 -41.36 10.90 -4.09
N SER A 720 -41.77 10.77 -5.35
CA SER A 720 -41.22 9.79 -6.30
C SER A 720 -39.73 10.02 -6.61
N VAL A 721 -39.20 11.22 -6.30
CA VAL A 721 -37.77 11.55 -6.41
C VAL A 721 -36.86 10.58 -5.63
N SER A 722 -37.38 9.99 -4.55
CA SER A 722 -36.69 8.95 -3.77
C SER A 722 -36.34 7.70 -4.60
N GLY A 723 -37.12 7.38 -5.63
CA GLY A 723 -36.81 6.29 -6.57
C GLY A 723 -35.61 6.58 -7.48
N ILE A 724 -35.17 7.84 -7.58
CA ILE A 724 -34.03 8.28 -8.39
C ILE A 724 -32.80 8.52 -7.50
N LEU A 725 -32.98 9.26 -6.40
CA LEU A 725 -31.89 9.69 -5.49
C LEU A 725 -31.72 8.82 -4.24
N GLY A 726 -32.62 7.86 -4.00
CA GLY A 726 -32.63 7.05 -2.79
C GLY A 726 -33.53 7.62 -1.69
N SER A 727 -33.85 6.77 -0.70
CA SER A 727 -34.64 7.16 0.48
C SER A 727 -33.78 7.93 1.50
N PRO A 728 -34.38 8.80 2.35
CA PRO A 728 -33.63 9.53 3.37
C PRO A 728 -33.11 8.65 4.49
N PRO A 729 -32.11 9.11 5.27
CA PRO A 729 -31.67 8.44 6.48
C PRO A 729 -32.86 8.13 7.41
N GLY A 730 -32.97 6.89 7.86
CA GLY A 730 -34.07 6.42 8.72
C GLY A 730 -35.28 5.80 8.00
N TYR A 731 -35.28 5.78 6.65
CA TYR A 731 -36.33 5.11 5.86
C TYR A 731 -35.85 3.80 5.23
N VAL A 732 -36.78 2.86 5.00
CA VAL A 732 -36.49 1.57 4.35
C VAL A 732 -35.91 1.81 2.96
N GLY A 733 -34.77 1.17 2.66
CA GLY A 733 -34.06 1.31 1.39
C GLY A 733 -32.97 2.39 1.37
N HIS A 734 -32.74 3.10 2.48
CA HIS A 734 -31.63 4.07 2.61
C HIS A 734 -30.26 3.46 2.24
N GLU A 735 -30.00 2.21 2.63
CA GLU A 735 -28.72 1.53 2.35
C GLU A 735 -28.46 1.30 0.85
N ARG A 736 -29.51 1.18 0.02
CA ARG A 736 -29.38 0.89 -1.42
C ARG A 736 -28.88 2.08 -2.24
N GLY A 737 -29.05 3.30 -1.74
CA GLY A 737 -28.68 4.54 -2.43
C GLY A 737 -29.57 4.89 -3.62
N GLY A 738 -29.19 5.96 -4.32
CA GLY A 738 -29.91 6.44 -5.50
C GLY A 738 -29.60 5.63 -6.76
N ARG A 739 -30.64 5.24 -7.50
CA ARG A 739 -30.52 4.51 -8.77
C ARG A 739 -29.64 5.27 -9.77
N LEU A 740 -29.87 6.59 -9.93
CA LEU A 740 -29.10 7.42 -10.86
C LEU A 740 -27.61 7.49 -10.49
N ILE A 741 -27.31 7.58 -9.19
CA ILE A 741 -25.94 7.66 -8.67
C ILE A 741 -25.22 6.33 -8.89
N ASN A 742 -25.88 5.21 -8.59
CA ASN A 742 -25.33 3.87 -8.80
C ASN A 742 -25.08 3.60 -10.30
N GLU A 743 -26.00 4.00 -11.17
CA GLU A 743 -25.85 3.86 -12.64
C GLU A 743 -24.69 4.73 -13.18
N LEU A 744 -24.58 6.00 -12.75
CA LEU A 744 -23.47 6.88 -13.12
C LEU A 744 -22.11 6.37 -12.63
N ASN A 745 -22.04 5.84 -11.41
CA ASN A 745 -20.79 5.33 -10.84
C ASN A 745 -20.37 3.98 -11.46
N SER A 746 -21.33 3.18 -11.92
CA SER A 746 -21.03 1.91 -12.60
C SER A 746 -20.68 2.07 -14.08
N ASP A 747 -21.29 3.05 -14.77
CA ASP A 747 -20.97 3.38 -16.16
C ASP A 747 -21.04 4.91 -16.37
N PRO A 748 -19.91 5.63 -16.32
CA PRO A 748 -19.88 7.08 -16.54
C PRO A 748 -20.32 7.51 -17.96
N TYR A 749 -20.29 6.60 -18.94
CA TYR A 749 -20.68 6.83 -20.34
C TYR A 749 -22.11 6.38 -20.64
N CYS A 750 -22.93 6.24 -19.60
CA CYS A 750 -24.31 5.84 -19.75
C CYS A 750 -25.15 6.86 -20.56
N VAL A 751 -26.20 6.31 -21.17
CA VAL A 751 -27.23 7.10 -21.86
C VAL A 751 -28.51 6.96 -21.08
N PHE A 752 -29.02 8.09 -20.60
CA PHE A 752 -30.28 8.18 -19.85
C PHE A 752 -31.41 8.60 -20.76
N LEU A 753 -32.55 7.90 -20.68
CA LEU A 753 -33.80 8.26 -21.32
C LEU A 753 -34.80 8.70 -20.26
N LEU A 754 -35.15 9.99 -20.23
CA LEU A 754 -36.29 10.52 -19.49
C LEU A 754 -37.48 10.54 -20.46
N ASP A 755 -38.27 9.46 -20.44
CA ASP A 755 -39.36 9.26 -21.41
C ASP A 755 -40.61 10.02 -20.98
N GLU A 756 -41.17 10.81 -21.88
CA GLU A 756 -42.31 11.73 -21.67
C GLU A 756 -42.06 12.73 -20.53
N ALA A 757 -40.97 13.48 -20.62
CA ALA A 757 -40.49 14.35 -19.55
C ALA A 757 -41.52 15.42 -19.09
N GLU A 758 -42.46 15.83 -19.95
CA GLU A 758 -43.57 16.70 -19.57
C GLU A 758 -44.52 16.13 -18.50
N LYS A 759 -44.48 14.81 -18.26
CA LYS A 759 -45.33 14.15 -17.26
C LYS A 759 -44.75 14.17 -15.85
N ALA A 760 -43.46 14.46 -15.71
CA ALA A 760 -42.79 14.46 -14.41
C ALA A 760 -43.25 15.63 -13.52
N HIS A 761 -43.18 15.42 -12.21
CA HIS A 761 -43.29 16.51 -11.25
C HIS A 761 -42.06 17.45 -11.32
N PRO A 762 -42.21 18.79 -11.19
CA PRO A 762 -41.07 19.71 -11.19
C PRO A 762 -39.96 19.36 -10.18
N GLU A 763 -40.32 18.93 -8.97
CA GLU A 763 -39.35 18.49 -7.94
C GLU A 763 -38.51 17.28 -8.37
N VAL A 764 -39.00 16.45 -9.28
CA VAL A 764 -38.24 15.31 -9.82
C VAL A 764 -37.22 15.78 -10.86
N LEU A 765 -37.50 16.86 -11.59
CA LEU A 765 -36.60 17.44 -12.59
C LEU A 765 -35.51 18.33 -11.98
N ARG A 766 -35.74 18.89 -10.79
CA ARG A 766 -34.76 19.76 -10.10
C ARG A 766 -33.37 19.12 -9.90
N PRO A 767 -33.25 17.86 -9.44
CA PRO A 767 -31.94 17.21 -9.33
C PRO A 767 -31.20 17.09 -10.68
N PHE A 768 -31.93 16.86 -11.78
CA PHE A 768 -31.34 16.83 -13.11
C PHE A 768 -30.87 18.22 -13.54
N LEU A 769 -31.58 19.30 -13.16
CA LEU A 769 -31.11 20.66 -13.41
C LEU A 769 -29.75 20.90 -12.76
N ASN A 770 -29.62 20.61 -11.46
CA ASN A 770 -28.36 20.76 -10.73
C ASN A 770 -27.24 19.92 -11.35
N LEU A 771 -27.55 18.69 -11.77
CA LEU A 771 -26.60 17.84 -12.50
C LEU A 771 -26.20 18.45 -13.86
N PHE A 772 -27.15 19.07 -14.58
CA PHE A 772 -26.90 19.73 -15.86
C PHE A 772 -26.10 21.04 -15.71
N ASP A 773 -26.12 21.61 -14.51
CA ASP A 773 -25.36 22.75 -14.06
C ASP A 773 -23.92 22.40 -13.68
N GLU A 774 -23.78 21.50 -12.71
CA GLU A 774 -22.52 21.26 -12.02
C GLU A 774 -21.77 20.01 -12.53
N GLY A 775 -22.43 19.16 -13.30
CA GLY A 775 -21.87 17.92 -13.87
C GLY A 775 -21.67 16.81 -12.85
N TRP A 776 -22.17 16.99 -11.63
CA TRP A 776 -22.18 15.97 -10.60
C TRP A 776 -23.48 16.04 -9.79
N ILE A 777 -23.76 14.96 -9.10
CA ILE A 777 -24.94 14.82 -8.24
C ILE A 777 -24.58 13.95 -7.03
N THR A 778 -25.23 14.20 -5.90
CA THR A 778 -25.07 13.42 -4.68
C THR A 778 -26.38 12.73 -4.32
N ASP A 779 -26.30 11.49 -3.85
CA ASP A 779 -27.44 10.81 -3.26
C ASP A 779 -27.67 11.24 -1.79
N GLN A 780 -28.71 10.69 -1.17
CA GLN A 780 -29.08 11.02 0.20
C GLN A 780 -28.15 10.41 1.27
N ARG A 781 -27.19 9.56 0.87
CA ARG A 781 -26.10 9.05 1.72
C ARG A 781 -24.85 9.93 1.64
N GLY A 782 -24.83 10.95 0.78
CA GLY A 782 -23.66 11.76 0.49
C GLY A 782 -22.71 11.15 -0.55
N VAL A 783 -23.10 10.05 -1.21
CA VAL A 783 -22.30 9.44 -2.28
C VAL A 783 -22.43 10.30 -3.53
N LYS A 784 -21.28 10.78 -4.03
CA LYS A 784 -21.18 11.63 -5.22
C LYS A 784 -21.00 10.78 -6.49
N ALA A 785 -21.67 11.20 -7.57
CA ALA A 785 -21.48 10.69 -8.91
C ALA A 785 -21.28 11.83 -9.91
N HIS A 786 -20.46 11.59 -10.94
CA HIS A 786 -20.18 12.57 -11.99
C HIS A 786 -20.91 12.18 -13.27
N GLY A 787 -21.67 13.12 -13.83
CA GLY A 787 -22.46 12.94 -15.06
C GLY A 787 -21.94 13.75 -16.24
N ASP A 788 -20.75 14.34 -16.14
CA ASP A 788 -20.09 15.12 -17.21
C ASP A 788 -19.84 14.31 -18.50
N ARG A 789 -19.88 12.99 -18.41
CA ARG A 789 -19.70 12.05 -19.52
C ARG A 789 -21.02 11.39 -19.96
N ALA A 790 -22.09 11.57 -19.21
CA ALA A 790 -23.37 10.94 -19.55
C ALA A 790 -24.11 11.73 -20.63
N ILE A 791 -24.90 11.01 -21.44
CA ILE A 791 -25.84 11.64 -22.38
C ILE A 791 -27.24 11.53 -21.79
N PHE A 792 -27.92 12.66 -21.67
CA PHE A 792 -29.33 12.70 -21.27
C PHE A 792 -30.21 12.94 -22.49
N ILE A 793 -31.17 12.07 -22.70
CA ILE A 793 -32.18 12.16 -23.76
C ILE A 793 -33.53 12.29 -23.08
N LEU A 794 -34.19 13.41 -23.32
CA LEU A 794 -35.58 13.64 -22.92
C LEU A 794 -36.47 13.36 -24.13
N THR A 795 -37.63 12.75 -23.94
CA THR A 795 -38.64 12.65 -25.01
C THR A 795 -39.85 13.51 -24.69
N THR A 796 -40.49 14.01 -25.73
CA THR A 796 -41.77 14.73 -25.63
C THR A 796 -42.67 14.43 -26.80
N ASN A 797 -43.98 14.42 -26.54
CA ASN A 797 -45.02 14.31 -27.57
C ASN A 797 -45.45 15.68 -28.11
N ALA A 798 -44.95 16.78 -27.52
CA ALA A 798 -45.26 18.15 -27.94
C ALA A 798 -44.97 18.44 -29.43
N GLY A 799 -43.97 17.77 -30.01
CA GLY A 799 -43.56 17.94 -31.40
C GLY A 799 -44.66 17.62 -32.41
N HIS A 800 -45.51 16.62 -32.15
CA HIS A 800 -46.54 16.21 -33.12
C HIS A 800 -47.59 17.32 -33.35
N GLU A 801 -48.18 17.86 -32.29
CA GLU A 801 -49.19 18.93 -32.42
C GLU A 801 -48.63 20.16 -33.15
N ILE A 802 -47.34 20.45 -32.92
CA ILE A 802 -46.65 21.58 -33.53
C ILE A 802 -46.41 21.33 -35.02
N ILE A 803 -45.95 20.14 -35.39
CA ILE A 803 -45.78 19.75 -36.80
C ILE A 803 -47.12 19.83 -37.53
N SER A 804 -48.19 19.29 -36.94
CA SER A 804 -49.53 19.34 -37.54
C SER A 804 -50.08 20.77 -37.69
N ARG A 805 -49.67 21.71 -36.82
CA ARG A 805 -50.08 23.12 -36.89
C ARG A 805 -49.27 23.95 -37.88
N LEU A 806 -47.95 23.76 -37.92
CA LEU A 806 -47.03 24.56 -38.75
C LEU A 806 -46.95 24.04 -40.19
N GLY A 807 -47.29 22.77 -40.41
CA GLY A 807 -47.25 22.09 -41.70
C GLY A 807 -45.99 21.25 -41.87
N GLU A 808 -46.06 20.25 -42.75
CA GLU A 808 -44.96 19.30 -42.97
C GLU A 808 -43.72 19.96 -43.60
N ASP A 809 -43.85 21.09 -44.30
CA ASP A 809 -42.71 21.77 -44.93
C ASP A 809 -41.91 22.68 -43.97
N SER A 810 -42.38 22.88 -42.73
CA SER A 810 -41.67 23.73 -41.77
C SER A 810 -40.26 23.23 -41.48
N SER A 811 -39.34 24.15 -41.21
CA SER A 811 -37.97 23.80 -40.84
C SER A 811 -37.90 23.19 -39.44
N ASP A 812 -36.91 22.33 -39.20
CA ASP A 812 -36.71 21.71 -37.88
C ASP A 812 -36.39 22.78 -36.80
N GLU A 813 -35.86 23.93 -37.20
CA GLU A 813 -35.55 25.06 -36.31
C GLU A 813 -36.82 25.79 -35.84
N GLU A 814 -37.75 26.08 -36.75
CA GLU A 814 -39.06 26.65 -36.40
C GLU A 814 -39.84 25.73 -35.46
N ILE A 815 -39.85 24.43 -35.75
CA ILE A 815 -40.49 23.42 -34.90
C ILE A 815 -39.82 23.38 -33.52
N SER A 816 -38.49 23.41 -33.46
CA SER A 816 -37.74 23.39 -32.20
C SER A 816 -38.06 24.59 -31.30
N VAL A 817 -38.18 25.79 -31.87
CA VAL A 817 -38.57 27.00 -31.14
C VAL A 817 -39.99 26.88 -30.60
N ALA A 818 -40.93 26.41 -31.42
CA ALA A 818 -42.31 26.18 -31.01
C ALA A 818 -42.42 25.10 -29.92
N VAL A 819 -41.62 24.03 -29.98
CA VAL A 819 -41.57 22.96 -28.97
C VAL A 819 -41.14 23.53 -27.63
N ARG A 820 -40.04 24.31 -27.60
CA ARG A 820 -39.57 24.96 -26.37
C ARG A 820 -40.62 25.88 -25.77
N LYS A 821 -41.29 26.69 -26.60
CA LYS A 821 -42.38 27.58 -26.16
C LYS A 821 -43.55 26.82 -25.54
N LYS A 822 -43.92 25.67 -26.13
CA LYS A 822 -44.99 24.82 -25.60
C LYS A 822 -44.59 24.19 -24.27
N LEU A 823 -43.39 23.62 -24.15
CA LEU A 823 -42.91 23.02 -22.91
C LEU A 823 -42.78 24.06 -21.77
N ALA A 824 -42.39 25.29 -22.07
CA ALA A 824 -42.37 26.38 -21.10
C ALA A 824 -43.77 26.77 -20.58
N ALA A 825 -44.82 26.47 -21.34
CA ALA A 825 -46.22 26.68 -20.95
C ALA A 825 -46.83 25.48 -20.21
N GLU A 826 -46.15 24.32 -20.18
CA GLU A 826 -46.63 23.12 -19.51
C GLU A 826 -46.68 23.32 -17.98
N ARG A 827 -47.75 22.85 -17.33
CA ARG A 827 -47.98 23.01 -15.89
C ARG A 827 -48.31 21.66 -15.26
N SER A 828 -47.77 21.42 -14.06
CA SER A 828 -48.13 20.29 -13.20
C SER A 828 -49.57 20.42 -12.70
N ARG A 829 -50.10 19.37 -12.06
CA ARG A 829 -51.45 19.36 -11.43
C ARG A 829 -51.64 20.53 -10.46
N ASP A 830 -50.57 20.93 -9.78
CA ASP A 830 -50.59 21.99 -8.77
C ASP A 830 -50.36 23.39 -9.37
N GLY A 831 -50.37 23.51 -10.70
CA GLY A 831 -50.22 24.78 -11.43
C GLY A 831 -48.78 25.30 -11.55
N THR A 832 -47.80 24.56 -11.05
CA THR A 832 -46.37 24.89 -11.15
C THR A 832 -45.82 24.55 -12.55
N PRO A 833 -44.90 25.35 -13.12
CA PRO A 833 -44.27 25.02 -14.40
C PRO A 833 -43.47 23.72 -14.31
N VAL A 834 -43.75 22.77 -15.20
CA VAL A 834 -43.01 21.49 -15.27
C VAL A 834 -41.56 21.76 -15.66
N PHE A 835 -41.35 22.52 -16.73
CA PHE A 835 -40.04 22.96 -17.17
C PHE A 835 -39.82 24.43 -16.86
N THR A 836 -38.76 24.74 -16.12
CA THR A 836 -38.35 26.12 -15.91
C THR A 836 -37.56 26.63 -17.13
N PRO A 837 -37.49 27.95 -17.37
CA PRO A 837 -36.66 28.51 -18.43
C PRO A 837 -35.19 28.08 -18.33
N GLU A 838 -34.67 27.96 -17.10
CA GLU A 838 -33.31 27.51 -16.81
C GLU A 838 -33.10 26.07 -17.29
N PHE A 839 -34.06 25.17 -17.01
CA PHE A 839 -34.00 23.79 -17.46
C PHE A 839 -34.01 23.68 -18.99
N LEU A 840 -34.90 24.43 -19.66
CA LEU A 840 -34.94 24.42 -21.12
C LEU A 840 -33.66 24.98 -21.73
N ALA A 841 -33.01 25.95 -21.10
CA ALA A 841 -31.73 26.49 -21.55
C ALA A 841 -30.59 25.45 -21.49
N ARG A 842 -30.69 24.43 -20.63
CA ARG A 842 -29.74 23.30 -20.56
C ARG A 842 -29.89 22.29 -21.69
N ILE A 843 -31.06 22.23 -22.32
CA ILE A 843 -31.27 21.38 -23.48
C ILE A 843 -30.45 21.92 -24.63
N ARG A 844 -29.37 21.21 -24.98
CA ARG A 844 -28.41 21.62 -26.01
C ARG A 844 -29.04 21.63 -27.39
N ARG A 845 -29.78 20.58 -27.75
CA ARG A 845 -30.45 20.44 -29.04
C ARG A 845 -31.83 19.80 -28.90
N VAL A 846 -32.77 20.31 -29.68
CA VAL A 846 -34.06 19.66 -29.93
C VAL A 846 -33.94 18.89 -31.24
N ILE A 847 -34.30 17.62 -31.21
CA ILE A 847 -34.26 16.71 -32.36
C ILE A 847 -35.69 16.38 -32.73
N VAL A 848 -36.09 16.83 -33.92
CA VAL A 848 -37.45 16.70 -34.42
C VAL A 848 -37.60 15.35 -35.13
N PHE A 849 -38.61 14.59 -34.72
CA PHE A 849 -39.03 13.34 -35.36
C PHE A 849 -40.34 13.57 -36.10
N ARG A 850 -40.36 13.21 -37.38
CA ARG A 850 -41.50 13.43 -38.28
C ARG A 850 -42.35 12.17 -38.40
N PRO A 851 -43.63 12.30 -38.81
CA PRO A 851 -44.48 11.15 -39.14
C PRO A 851 -43.80 10.22 -40.16
N LEU A 852 -44.06 8.92 -40.08
CA LEU A 852 -43.49 7.91 -40.97
C LEU A 852 -44.29 7.85 -42.27
N ASP A 853 -43.61 8.03 -43.40
CA ASP A 853 -44.19 7.85 -44.73
C ASP A 853 -44.30 6.36 -45.11
N GLY A 854 -44.95 6.08 -46.25
CA GLY A 854 -45.15 4.71 -46.74
C GLY A 854 -43.82 3.97 -46.97
N GLU A 855 -42.81 4.63 -47.53
CA GLU A 855 -41.49 4.03 -47.76
C GLU A 855 -40.80 3.64 -46.45
N ALA A 856 -40.86 4.51 -45.43
CA ALA A 856 -40.35 4.21 -44.10
C ALA A 856 -41.11 3.04 -43.46
N MET A 857 -42.43 2.97 -43.61
CA MET A 857 -43.26 1.87 -43.10
C MET A 857 -42.90 0.53 -43.77
N THR A 858 -42.71 0.50 -45.09
CA THR A 858 -42.21 -0.68 -45.81
C THR A 858 -40.83 -1.11 -45.31
N ALA A 859 -39.90 -0.18 -45.14
CA ALA A 859 -38.55 -0.48 -44.67
C ALA A 859 -38.53 -0.96 -43.20
N ILE A 860 -39.40 -0.43 -42.33
CA ILE A 860 -39.63 -0.95 -40.98
C ILE A 860 -40.18 -2.37 -41.04
N GLY A 861 -41.17 -2.62 -41.89
CA GLY A 861 -41.71 -3.96 -42.11
C GLY A 861 -40.64 -4.96 -42.52
N ARG A 862 -39.76 -4.58 -43.46
CA ARG A 862 -38.63 -5.41 -43.88
C ARG A 862 -37.73 -5.76 -42.69
N LYS A 863 -37.38 -4.80 -41.83
CA LYS A 863 -36.56 -5.06 -40.63
C LYS A 863 -37.23 -6.00 -39.62
N VAL A 864 -38.53 -5.83 -39.36
CA VAL A 864 -39.29 -6.72 -38.48
C VAL A 864 -39.24 -8.14 -39.02
N LEU A 865 -39.44 -8.29 -40.33
CA LEU A 865 -39.37 -9.58 -41.01
C LEU A 865 -37.95 -10.17 -41.02
N ASP A 866 -36.90 -9.37 -41.20
CA ASP A 866 -35.52 -9.86 -41.17
C ASP A 866 -35.12 -10.38 -39.78
N ARG A 867 -35.57 -9.72 -38.70
CA ARG A 867 -35.42 -10.25 -37.32
C ARG A 867 -36.12 -11.59 -37.16
N GLN A 868 -37.31 -11.72 -37.76
CA GLN A 868 -38.04 -12.98 -37.75
C GLN A 868 -37.32 -14.06 -38.56
N ARG A 869 -36.84 -13.77 -39.77
CA ARG A 869 -36.03 -14.70 -40.59
C ARG A 869 -34.81 -15.21 -39.83
N ALA A 870 -34.10 -14.32 -39.15
CA ALA A 870 -32.96 -14.71 -38.31
C ALA A 870 -33.39 -15.66 -37.18
N PHE A 871 -34.48 -15.33 -36.46
CA PHE A 871 -35.02 -16.20 -35.41
C PHE A 871 -35.41 -17.59 -35.93
N TRP A 872 -36.10 -17.68 -37.06
CA TRP A 872 -36.51 -18.96 -37.66
C TRP A 872 -35.30 -19.77 -38.13
N ARG A 873 -34.30 -19.14 -38.75
CA ARG A 873 -33.07 -19.81 -39.17
C ARG A 873 -32.27 -20.35 -37.99
N GLU A 874 -32.07 -19.55 -36.94
CA GLU A 874 -31.22 -19.91 -35.80
C GLU A 874 -31.90 -20.83 -34.78
N LYS A 875 -33.21 -20.68 -34.56
CA LYS A 875 -33.94 -21.42 -33.52
C LYS A 875 -34.81 -22.55 -34.05
N ARG A 876 -35.14 -22.54 -35.35
CA ARG A 876 -36.02 -23.52 -35.98
C ARG A 876 -35.39 -24.22 -37.17
N GLU A 877 -34.17 -23.84 -37.57
CA GLU A 877 -33.46 -24.37 -38.76
C GLU A 877 -34.31 -24.27 -40.04
N LYS A 878 -35.18 -23.25 -40.13
CA LYS A 878 -36.09 -23.04 -41.25
C LYS A 878 -35.90 -21.65 -41.86
N GLU A 879 -35.84 -21.58 -43.18
CA GLU A 879 -35.73 -20.34 -43.94
C GLU A 879 -37.13 -19.78 -44.28
N LEU A 880 -37.42 -18.55 -43.85
CA LEU A 880 -38.69 -17.87 -44.16
C LEU A 880 -38.55 -16.96 -45.40
N ILE A 881 -39.13 -17.38 -46.51
CA ILE A 881 -39.10 -16.66 -47.79
C ILE A 881 -40.42 -15.93 -47.98
N VAL A 882 -40.32 -14.60 -48.10
CA VAL A 882 -41.47 -13.72 -48.27
C VAL A 882 -41.20 -12.78 -49.45
N PRO A 883 -42.11 -12.67 -50.42
CA PRO A 883 -41.94 -11.84 -51.60
C PRO A 883 -41.94 -10.36 -51.22
N GLU A 884 -41.07 -9.60 -51.88
CA GLU A 884 -40.92 -8.16 -51.67
C GLU A 884 -42.23 -7.39 -51.95
N GLU A 885 -43.09 -7.91 -52.83
CA GLU A 885 -44.42 -7.35 -53.09
C GLU A 885 -45.33 -7.40 -51.86
N LEU A 886 -45.27 -8.47 -51.07
CA LEU A 886 -46.04 -8.59 -49.82
C LEU A 886 -45.52 -7.59 -48.78
N VAL A 887 -44.19 -7.39 -48.72
CA VAL A 887 -43.57 -6.41 -47.80
C VAL A 887 -44.00 -4.98 -48.14
N ARG A 888 -44.05 -4.63 -49.43
CA ARG A 888 -44.58 -3.33 -49.88
C ARG A 888 -46.06 -3.16 -49.52
N HIS A 889 -46.88 -4.16 -49.83
CA HIS A 889 -48.30 -4.14 -49.48
C HIS A 889 -48.54 -3.99 -47.97
N ALA A 890 -47.76 -4.70 -47.15
CA ALA A 890 -47.80 -4.57 -45.70
C ALA A 890 -47.43 -3.14 -45.25
N GLY A 891 -46.43 -2.52 -45.90
CA GLY A 891 -46.04 -1.13 -45.63
C GLY A 891 -47.15 -0.13 -45.97
N ASP A 892 -47.79 -0.26 -47.14
CA ASP A 892 -48.90 0.59 -47.57
C ASP A 892 -50.11 0.46 -46.62
N LEU A 893 -50.48 -0.78 -46.28
CA LEU A 893 -51.56 -1.07 -45.34
C LEU A 893 -51.24 -0.52 -43.94
N GLY A 894 -50.01 -0.74 -43.46
CA GLY A 894 -49.55 -0.22 -42.18
C GLY A 894 -49.54 1.30 -42.13
N HIS A 895 -49.13 1.96 -43.22
CA HIS A 895 -49.19 3.42 -43.33
C HIS A 895 -50.63 3.94 -43.29
N GLY A 896 -51.55 3.32 -44.05
CA GLY A 896 -52.97 3.67 -44.03
C GLY A 896 -53.59 3.54 -42.65
N LEU A 897 -53.42 2.38 -42.01
CA LEU A 897 -53.94 2.13 -40.66
C LEU A 897 -53.33 3.07 -39.60
N ASN A 898 -52.05 3.43 -39.73
CA ASN A 898 -51.42 4.38 -38.83
C ASN A 898 -51.97 5.79 -39.03
N SER A 899 -52.19 6.21 -40.27
CA SER A 899 -52.83 7.48 -40.61
C SER A 899 -54.25 7.57 -40.02
N ASP A 900 -55.05 6.50 -40.14
CA ASP A 900 -56.40 6.41 -39.55
C ASP A 900 -56.37 6.50 -38.02
N ALA A 901 -55.34 5.96 -37.38
CA ALA A 901 -55.11 6.05 -35.93
C ALA A 901 -54.53 7.41 -35.48
N GLY A 902 -54.44 8.40 -36.37
CA GLY A 902 -53.84 9.71 -36.10
C GLY A 902 -52.34 9.63 -35.80
N GLY A 903 -51.64 8.63 -36.35
CA GLY A 903 -50.20 8.42 -36.24
C GLY A 903 -49.71 7.79 -34.93
N ARG A 904 -50.61 7.49 -33.98
CA ARG A 904 -50.25 7.09 -32.60
C ARG A 904 -49.53 5.74 -32.51
N GLU A 905 -49.88 4.83 -33.41
CA GLU A 905 -49.30 3.48 -33.48
C GLU A 905 -47.86 3.50 -34.04
N GLY A 906 -47.59 4.43 -34.96
CA GLY A 906 -46.30 4.58 -35.64
C GLY A 906 -45.83 3.28 -36.29
N GLY A 907 -44.53 3.00 -36.20
CA GLY A 907 -43.96 1.76 -36.74
C GLY A 907 -44.36 0.48 -36.00
N ARG A 908 -44.97 0.59 -34.80
CA ARG A 908 -45.36 -0.58 -33.98
C ARG A 908 -46.46 -1.39 -34.65
N ILE A 909 -47.31 -0.75 -35.44
CA ILE A 909 -48.39 -1.40 -36.19
C ILE A 909 -47.87 -2.45 -37.18
N MET A 910 -46.64 -2.30 -37.67
CA MET A 910 -46.04 -3.23 -38.63
C MET A 910 -45.90 -4.64 -38.07
N ALA A 911 -45.69 -4.80 -36.75
CA ALA A 911 -45.65 -6.11 -36.13
C ALA A 911 -47.02 -6.80 -36.24
N LYS A 912 -48.10 -6.08 -35.99
CA LYS A 912 -49.47 -6.59 -36.14
C LYS A 912 -49.78 -6.92 -37.60
N VAL A 913 -49.48 -6.01 -38.52
CA VAL A 913 -49.73 -6.20 -39.96
C VAL A 913 -48.97 -7.41 -40.52
N LEU A 914 -47.70 -7.58 -40.15
CA LEU A 914 -46.92 -8.75 -40.56
C LEU A 914 -47.39 -10.03 -39.88
N SER A 915 -47.84 -9.95 -38.62
CA SER A 915 -48.45 -11.10 -37.96
C SER A 915 -49.69 -11.57 -38.72
N ASP A 916 -50.57 -10.64 -39.12
CA ASP A 916 -51.78 -10.96 -39.90
C ASP A 916 -51.49 -11.48 -41.31
N LEU A 917 -50.46 -10.95 -41.99
CA LEU A 917 -50.16 -11.26 -43.39
C LEU A 917 -49.19 -12.42 -43.59
N VAL A 918 -48.37 -12.74 -42.60
CA VAL A 918 -47.28 -13.73 -42.68
C VAL A 918 -47.42 -14.79 -41.59
N GLU A 919 -47.43 -14.40 -40.31
CA GLU A 919 -47.39 -15.37 -39.20
C GLU A 919 -48.65 -16.21 -39.10
N ASN A 920 -49.83 -15.57 -39.12
CA ASN A 920 -51.11 -16.25 -39.01
C ASN A 920 -51.34 -17.23 -40.18
N PRO A 921 -51.06 -16.88 -41.45
CA PRO A 921 -51.08 -17.83 -42.56
C PRO A 921 -50.07 -18.99 -42.41
N VAL A 922 -48.86 -18.74 -41.91
CA VAL A 922 -47.86 -19.79 -41.67
C VAL A 922 -48.31 -20.73 -40.55
N LEU A 923 -48.86 -20.20 -39.47
CA LEU A 923 -49.39 -20.97 -38.35
C LEU A 923 -50.58 -21.84 -38.79
N ALA A 924 -51.55 -21.25 -39.49
CA ALA A 924 -52.69 -21.99 -40.03
C ALA A 924 -52.24 -23.12 -40.97
N ALA A 925 -51.28 -22.85 -41.86
CA ALA A 925 -50.72 -23.87 -42.75
C ALA A 925 -49.99 -24.98 -41.97
N ALA A 926 -49.28 -24.65 -40.90
CA ALA A 926 -48.56 -25.61 -40.06
C ALA A 926 -49.50 -26.49 -39.23
N GLU A 927 -50.63 -25.95 -38.77
CA GLU A 927 -51.69 -26.71 -38.08
C GLU A 927 -52.42 -27.66 -39.04
N GLU A 928 -52.69 -27.24 -40.28
CA GLU A 928 -53.31 -28.07 -41.31
C GLU A 928 -52.39 -29.19 -41.81
N ARG A 929 -51.08 -28.91 -41.94
CA ARG A 929 -50.08 -29.82 -42.53
C ARG A 929 -48.84 -29.96 -41.62
N PRO A 930 -48.99 -30.60 -40.44
CA PRO A 930 -47.92 -30.66 -39.43
C PRO A 930 -46.71 -31.49 -39.88
N GLU A 931 -46.93 -32.56 -40.65
CA GLU A 931 -45.84 -33.41 -41.16
C GLU A 931 -44.99 -32.69 -42.19
N GLU A 932 -45.61 -31.97 -43.13
CA GLU A 932 -44.91 -31.12 -44.12
C GLU A 932 -44.14 -29.99 -43.44
N PHE A 933 -44.71 -29.38 -42.39
CA PHE A 933 -44.06 -28.32 -41.63
C PHE A 933 -42.85 -28.84 -40.84
N GLN A 934 -42.91 -30.04 -40.27
CA GLN A 934 -41.78 -30.64 -39.58
C GLN A 934 -40.63 -30.95 -40.54
N ALA A 935 -40.93 -31.53 -41.70
CA ALA A 935 -39.94 -31.99 -42.68
C ALA A 935 -39.36 -30.89 -43.60
N CYS A 936 -39.91 -29.67 -43.59
CA CYS A 936 -39.43 -28.60 -44.48
C CYS A 936 -38.24 -27.83 -43.91
N ASP A 937 -37.37 -27.36 -44.79
CA ASP A 937 -36.29 -26.44 -44.43
C ASP A 937 -36.61 -25.02 -44.88
N ARG A 938 -37.61 -24.85 -45.76
CA ARG A 938 -38.00 -23.57 -46.35
C ARG A 938 -39.51 -23.38 -46.28
N ILE A 939 -39.92 -22.21 -45.80
CA ILE A 939 -41.31 -21.77 -45.71
C ILE A 939 -41.49 -20.64 -46.72
N VAL A 940 -42.20 -20.91 -47.81
CA VAL A 940 -42.43 -19.94 -48.88
C VAL A 940 -43.84 -19.37 -48.75
N VAL A 941 -43.91 -18.06 -48.59
CA VAL A 941 -45.16 -17.31 -48.54
C VAL A 941 -45.45 -16.77 -49.93
N GLU A 942 -46.53 -17.23 -50.56
CA GLU A 942 -47.01 -16.73 -51.85
C GLU A 942 -48.06 -15.64 -51.63
N PHE A 943 -47.97 -14.54 -52.38
CA PHE A 943 -48.90 -13.42 -52.28
C PHE A 943 -49.50 -13.07 -53.63
N ALA A 944 -50.83 -12.88 -53.66
CA ALA A 944 -51.55 -12.38 -54.83
C ALA A 944 -51.94 -10.89 -54.61
N PRO A 945 -51.31 -9.93 -55.33
CA PRO A 945 -51.59 -8.51 -55.15
C PRO A 945 -53.03 -8.15 -55.58
N PRO A 946 -53.69 -7.20 -54.92
CA PRO A 946 -55.03 -6.75 -55.32
C PRO A 946 -54.99 -6.07 -56.71
N PRO A 947 -56.07 -6.16 -57.51
CA PRO A 947 -56.17 -5.42 -58.77
C PRO A 947 -56.13 -3.92 -58.48
N ARG A 948 -55.29 -3.18 -59.22
CA ARG A 948 -55.16 -1.72 -59.10
C ARG A 948 -56.49 -1.06 -59.43
N THR A 949 -57.26 -0.66 -58.42
CA THR A 949 -58.50 0.10 -58.58
C THR A 949 -58.42 1.37 -57.73
N SER A 950 -58.92 2.50 -58.23
CA SER A 950 -58.84 3.81 -57.58
C SER A 950 -59.62 3.85 -56.25
N ALA A 951 -59.07 4.55 -55.26
CA ALA A 951 -59.55 4.70 -53.87
C ALA A 951 -61.00 5.23 -53.65
N ARG A 952 -61.83 5.33 -54.69
CA ARG A 952 -63.23 5.78 -54.58
C ARG A 952 -64.24 4.64 -54.39
N ASP A 953 -63.92 3.41 -54.76
CA ASP A 953 -64.89 2.30 -54.74
C ASP A 953 -64.88 1.44 -53.46
N GLU A 954 -63.92 1.64 -52.54
CA GLU A 954 -63.87 0.90 -51.26
C GLU A 954 -64.87 1.40 -50.21
N LEU A 955 -65.50 2.56 -50.43
CA LEU A 955 -66.49 3.14 -49.50
C LEU A 955 -67.85 2.43 -49.50
N PHE A 956 -68.10 1.45 -50.37
CA PHE A 956 -69.39 0.77 -50.51
C PHE A 956 -69.37 -0.77 -50.37
N SER A 957 -68.29 -1.38 -49.91
CA SER A 957 -68.30 -2.82 -49.60
C SER A 957 -68.77 -3.11 -48.15
N VAL A 958 -69.81 -3.93 -48.04
CA VAL A 958 -70.51 -4.35 -46.81
C VAL A 958 -69.56 -5.00 -45.78
N PRO A 959 -69.70 -4.71 -44.47
CA PRO A 959 -68.86 -5.29 -43.43
C PRO A 959 -69.33 -6.70 -43.07
N GLY A 960 -68.50 -7.72 -43.35
CA GLY A 960 -68.79 -9.09 -42.90
C GLY A 960 -68.22 -10.20 -43.78
N ALA A 961 -66.91 -10.24 -44.00
CA ALA A 961 -66.15 -11.45 -44.33
C ALA A 961 -64.65 -11.12 -44.28
N SER A 962 -63.86 -11.97 -43.62
CA SER A 962 -62.40 -11.88 -43.58
C SER A 962 -61.78 -12.08 -44.98
N ALA A 963 -61.68 -11.01 -45.77
CA ALA A 963 -61.13 -11.04 -47.12
C ALA A 963 -59.59 -10.83 -47.18
N ALA A 964 -58.93 -10.57 -46.04
CA ALA A 964 -57.48 -10.36 -45.98
C ALA A 964 -56.68 -11.67 -45.90
N THR A 965 -57.21 -12.72 -45.25
CA THR A 965 -56.55 -14.03 -45.08
C THR A 965 -56.55 -14.92 -46.32
N SER A 966 -57.33 -14.59 -47.37
CA SER A 966 -57.44 -15.45 -48.57
C SER A 966 -56.38 -15.21 -49.66
N ARG A 967 -55.46 -14.25 -49.44
CA ARG A 967 -54.50 -13.78 -50.46
C ARG A 967 -53.06 -14.22 -50.24
N THR A 968 -52.78 -14.79 -49.08
CA THR A 968 -51.47 -15.36 -48.73
C THR A 968 -51.61 -16.88 -48.70
N ARG A 969 -50.79 -17.60 -49.46
CA ARG A 969 -50.69 -19.06 -49.40
C ARG A 969 -49.31 -19.46 -48.92
N VAL A 970 -49.19 -20.57 -48.20
CA VAL A 970 -47.92 -21.03 -47.64
C VAL A 970 -47.56 -22.40 -48.19
N ARG A 971 -46.34 -22.54 -48.71
CA ARG A 971 -45.75 -23.80 -49.16
C ARG A 971 -44.57 -24.17 -48.28
N PHE A 972 -44.51 -25.44 -47.90
CA PHE A 972 -43.41 -26.03 -47.17
C PHE A 972 -42.56 -26.82 -48.17
N LEU A 973 -41.28 -26.47 -48.27
CA LEU A 973 -40.36 -27.10 -49.22
C LEU A 973 -39.22 -27.81 -48.47
N PRO A 974 -38.83 -29.03 -48.89
CA PRO A 974 -37.61 -29.68 -48.43
C PRO A 974 -36.36 -28.90 -48.87
N PRO A 975 -35.16 -29.21 -48.33
CA PRO A 975 -33.92 -28.59 -48.77
C PRO A 975 -33.73 -28.74 -50.28
N GLU A 976 -33.20 -27.71 -50.94
CA GLU A 976 -32.73 -27.85 -52.32
C GLU A 976 -31.54 -28.83 -52.31
N GLU A 977 -31.66 -29.95 -53.04
CA GLU A 977 -30.49 -30.74 -53.40
C GLU A 977 -29.52 -29.83 -54.17
N PRO A 978 -28.24 -29.73 -53.79
CA PRO A 978 -27.26 -29.04 -54.62
C PRO A 978 -27.25 -29.73 -55.99
N ALA A 979 -27.37 -28.94 -57.05
CA ALA A 979 -27.37 -29.46 -58.42
C ALA A 979 -26.13 -30.33 -58.65
N ASP A 980 -26.34 -31.65 -58.68
CA ASP A 980 -25.28 -32.64 -58.76
C ASP A 980 -24.74 -32.70 -60.19
N GLY A 981 -23.45 -32.44 -60.33
CA GLY A 981 -22.82 -32.20 -61.63
C GLY A 981 -21.29 -32.25 -61.59
N ALA A 982 -20.69 -33.14 -60.80
CA ALA A 982 -19.32 -33.60 -61.04
C ALA A 982 -19.12 -34.99 -60.41
N GLN A 983 -19.19 -35.99 -61.27
CA GLN A 983 -18.81 -37.38 -61.02
C GLN A 983 -17.48 -37.47 -60.26
N LEU A 984 -17.39 -38.37 -59.29
CA LEU A 984 -16.24 -39.27 -59.12
C LEU A 984 -16.61 -40.44 -58.18
N SER A 985 -16.60 -41.62 -58.79
CA SER A 985 -16.73 -42.97 -58.25
C SER A 985 -16.35 -43.19 -56.78
N SER A 986 -17.32 -43.66 -55.98
CA SER A 986 -17.07 -44.39 -54.74
C SER A 986 -16.96 -45.89 -55.02
N GLY A 987 -15.74 -46.41 -54.89
CA GLY A 987 -15.48 -47.83 -54.65
C GLY A 987 -15.87 -48.23 -53.22
N GLU A 988 -16.17 -49.51 -53.07
CA GLU A 988 -16.85 -50.17 -51.97
C GLU A 988 -16.09 -50.24 -50.63
N GLY A 989 -16.88 -50.45 -49.56
CA GLY A 989 -16.48 -51.05 -48.29
C GLY A 989 -16.21 -50.03 -47.19
N GLY A 990 -16.77 -50.12 -45.98
CA GLY A 990 -17.50 -51.18 -45.32
C GLY A 990 -17.29 -51.05 -43.82
N LEU A 991 -18.39 -50.96 -43.07
CA LEU A 991 -18.60 -51.42 -41.70
C LEU A 991 -17.76 -50.86 -40.51
N THR A 992 -18.54 -50.47 -39.49
CA THR A 992 -18.42 -50.75 -38.03
C THR A 992 -18.14 -49.59 -37.05
N THR A 993 -19.26 -49.10 -36.49
CA THR A 993 -19.68 -49.07 -35.06
C THR A 993 -18.68 -48.85 -33.91
N SER A 994 -19.19 -48.09 -32.92
CA SER A 994 -18.76 -47.86 -31.52
C SER A 994 -17.67 -46.80 -31.36
N GLY A 995 -17.74 -45.87 -30.41
CA GLY A 995 -18.57 -45.76 -29.23
C GLY A 995 -17.69 -45.25 -28.09
N ASP A 996 -18.05 -44.08 -27.58
CA ASP A 996 -17.80 -43.59 -26.23
C ASP A 996 -16.45 -42.93 -25.83
N SER A 997 -16.63 -41.86 -25.06
CA SER A 997 -15.77 -41.29 -24.01
C SER A 997 -14.41 -40.65 -24.34
N GLY A 998 -14.36 -39.33 -24.20
CA GLY A 998 -13.75 -38.73 -23.00
C GLY A 998 -12.24 -38.41 -23.02
N LYS A 999 -11.97 -37.10 -22.91
CA LYS A 999 -10.79 -36.43 -22.33
C LYS A 999 -9.47 -36.38 -23.12
N GLY A 1000 -8.94 -35.16 -23.15
CA GLY A 1000 -7.55 -34.92 -22.78
C GLY A 1000 -6.65 -34.39 -23.89
N GLU A 1001 -6.36 -33.09 -23.80
CA GLU A 1001 -5.03 -32.49 -23.92
C GLU A 1001 -4.01 -33.14 -24.87
N ALA A 1002 -3.56 -32.36 -25.86
CA ALA A 1002 -2.24 -31.70 -25.83
C ALA A 1002 -1.63 -31.53 -27.23
N ARG A 1003 -1.10 -30.31 -27.45
CA ARG A 1003 0.17 -30.03 -28.13
C ARG A 1003 0.28 -30.37 -29.62
N ASP A 1004 0.06 -29.32 -30.42
CA ASP A 1004 0.77 -29.10 -31.67
C ASP A 1004 2.24 -28.74 -31.39
N GLU A 1005 3.15 -29.50 -32.01
CA GLU A 1005 4.34 -29.04 -32.75
C GLU A 1005 5.19 -30.27 -33.16
N PRO A 1006 6.07 -30.20 -34.18
CA PRO A 1006 5.95 -29.50 -35.46
C PRO A 1006 6.25 -30.45 -36.65
N GLY A 1007 5.75 -30.10 -37.83
CA GLY A 1007 6.09 -30.80 -39.08
C GLY A 1007 7.54 -30.52 -39.52
N PRO A 1008 8.27 -31.51 -40.07
CA PRO A 1008 9.54 -31.25 -40.73
C PRO A 1008 9.36 -30.97 -42.22
N THR A 1009 10.05 -29.93 -42.68
CA THR A 1009 10.73 -29.82 -44.00
C THR A 1009 9.94 -30.15 -45.27
N GLY A 1010 9.70 -29.10 -46.06
CA GLY A 1010 9.38 -29.14 -47.48
C GLY A 1010 9.40 -27.73 -48.06
#